data_AF-A0A920EFL9-F1
#
_entry.id   AF-A0A920EFL9-F1
#
_cell.length_a   1.000
_cell.length_b   1.000
_cell.length_c   1.000
_cell.angle_alpha   90.00
_cell.angle_beta   90.00
_cell.angle_gamma   90.00
#
_symmetry.space_group_name_H-M   'P 1'
#
loop_
_entity.id
_entity.type
_entity.pdbx_description
1 polymer ?
#
loop_
_entity_poly.entity_id
_entity_poly.type
_entity_poly.pdbx_seq_one_letter_code
_entity_poly.pdbx_strand_id
1 'polypeptide(L)'
;MLLLRYLFGLSGDTLTVGVVASNATRTTASELEGFISNLMPSAPYITLIGSAELAHEQATAYVDAGAVANDYADGSVEVSVSGSVDSDRAGVYVLTYTAVDSEGNEAKPVTRTVTVADTTPPVITLLGDATVEIDLNASYTDAGATAVDAVDGDHIDGDVELVKTGSVDTASEGTYTITYTATDSSDNSASVSRTVGVLGVKTRILNVFTDGEIDPTWNEGFNGADSAIGWSECSNDGGEGCPNIAWALVNDPDRGQVLQIEHSSAGQQAIFYIKTGAPQNLSVYAGGQVKFDIKTISGDSNYTMKIDCVYPCSSGDRSLGIKGQDDWEEVSIEVDDLVDAGLSLVSVNTGIVIWASQYTDTIFQIDNIRWEDTDGGEEPVDPVGGDDGWIIPNYAGYISPSNYDDYELVWADEFDGSEINTDNWSFDVGGWGWGNNERQFHTSRNAYVKDGMLVIRAQEEEYGGNPYTSSRLKTQGKQNFLYGRIDIRARLPEGQGMWPALWMLGSNFSEVSWPKSGEIDIMEMVGGSNREYTVHGTAHWNNGGINADYSPAYYGGSKTKTDGKTLADQFHVFSIVWTRDSIIWYLDDVQYHIMALNNSADLAPFRKEFFFIFNIAVGGNWPGYPDSTTVFPQRMVVDYVRVFQQN
;
A
#
# COMPACT_ATOMS: atom_id res chain seq x y z
N MET A 1 -19.56 42.02 -70.68
CA MET A 1 -18.56 42.54 -69.73
C MET A 1 -18.83 42.02 -68.31
N LEU A 2 -19.99 42.27 -67.70
CA LEU A 2 -20.37 41.65 -66.41
C LEU A 2 -20.45 40.11 -66.47
N LEU A 3 -21.04 39.54 -67.54
CA LEU A 3 -21.05 38.10 -67.81
C LEU A 3 -19.65 37.48 -67.89
N LEU A 4 -18.67 38.20 -68.47
CA LEU A 4 -17.29 37.75 -68.57
C LEU A 4 -16.56 37.85 -67.21
N ARG A 5 -16.86 38.86 -66.37
CA ARG A 5 -16.30 38.93 -65.02
C ARG A 5 -16.78 37.79 -64.12
N TYR A 6 -18.06 37.43 -64.22
CA TYR A 6 -18.65 36.30 -63.50
C TYR A 6 -18.01 34.97 -63.91
N LEU A 7 -17.87 34.71 -65.22
CA LEU A 7 -17.26 33.48 -65.74
C LEU A 7 -15.77 33.31 -65.38
N PHE A 8 -15.02 34.40 -65.13
CA PHE A 8 -13.57 34.36 -64.89
C PHE A 8 -13.13 34.82 -63.49
N GLY A 9 -14.06 35.03 -62.54
CA GLY A 9 -13.72 35.29 -61.12
C GLY A 9 -12.91 36.56 -60.85
N LEU A 10 -13.06 37.61 -61.66
CA LEU A 10 -12.26 38.84 -61.55
C LEU A 10 -12.88 39.82 -60.52
N SER A 11 -12.11 40.26 -59.52
CA SER A 11 -12.51 41.27 -58.52
C SER A 11 -11.87 42.65 -58.78
N GLY A 12 -12.61 43.73 -58.47
CA GLY A 12 -12.18 45.13 -58.64
C GLY A 12 -13.29 46.08 -59.12
N ASP A 13 -13.14 47.39 -58.90
CA ASP A 13 -14.19 48.39 -59.18
C ASP A 13 -14.60 48.47 -60.66
N THR A 14 -15.79 49.03 -60.87
CA THR A 14 -16.53 49.09 -62.13
C THR A 14 -15.77 49.86 -63.21
N LEU A 15 -15.34 49.17 -64.27
CA LEU A 15 -14.89 49.80 -65.52
C LEU A 15 -16.09 50.23 -66.36
N THR A 16 -16.77 51.31 -65.96
CA THR A 16 -17.49 52.23 -66.86
C THR A 16 -18.07 53.40 -66.06
N VAL A 17 -17.32 54.50 -65.98
CA VAL A 17 -17.96 55.82 -65.89
C VAL A 17 -18.04 56.35 -67.33
N GLY A 18 -19.26 56.59 -67.83
CA GLY A 18 -19.48 57.46 -68.99
C GLY A 18 -19.91 56.84 -70.33
N VAL A 19 -20.11 55.53 -70.48
CA VAL A 19 -20.64 54.96 -71.74
C VAL A 19 -21.74 53.93 -71.46
N VAL A 20 -22.91 54.42 -71.08
CA VAL A 20 -24.16 53.64 -71.15
C VAL A 20 -25.01 54.34 -72.20
N ALA A 21 -25.22 53.69 -73.35
CA ALA A 21 -26.08 54.23 -74.40
C ALA A 21 -27.47 54.57 -73.80
N SER A 22 -28.13 55.61 -74.32
CA SER A 22 -29.43 56.13 -73.83
C SER A 22 -30.59 55.12 -73.81
N ASN A 23 -30.33 53.89 -74.28
CA ASN A 23 -31.30 52.83 -74.50
C ASN A 23 -30.99 51.58 -73.66
N ALA A 24 -29.98 51.62 -72.78
CA ALA A 24 -29.57 50.48 -71.99
C ALA A 24 -30.28 50.43 -70.63
N THR A 25 -30.93 49.31 -70.35
CA THR A 25 -31.61 49.04 -69.08
C THR A 25 -30.59 48.69 -68.00
N ARG A 26 -30.65 49.38 -66.85
CA ARG A 26 -29.89 48.99 -65.65
C ARG A 26 -30.63 47.83 -64.99
N THR A 27 -29.91 46.75 -64.71
CA THR A 27 -30.43 45.59 -63.96
C THR A 27 -29.58 45.40 -62.70
N THR A 28 -30.19 44.90 -61.63
CA THR A 28 -29.48 44.53 -60.39
C THR A 28 -28.81 43.16 -60.54
N ALA A 29 -27.86 42.83 -59.66
CA ALA A 29 -27.25 41.49 -59.64
C ALA A 29 -28.32 40.39 -59.47
N SER A 30 -29.29 40.60 -58.58
CA SER A 30 -30.40 39.67 -58.34
C SER A 30 -31.35 39.53 -59.54
N GLU A 31 -31.66 40.62 -60.24
CA GLU A 31 -32.47 40.55 -61.48
C GLU A 31 -31.70 39.88 -62.64
N LEU A 32 -30.38 40.10 -62.74
CA LEU A 32 -29.54 39.45 -63.73
C LEU A 32 -29.35 37.96 -63.41
N GLU A 33 -29.21 37.58 -62.14
CA GLU A 33 -29.18 36.20 -61.68
C GLU A 33 -30.52 35.50 -61.94
N GLY A 34 -31.66 36.15 -61.63
CA GLY A 34 -32.98 35.64 -61.96
C GLY A 34 -33.25 35.54 -63.46
N PHE A 35 -32.71 36.46 -64.28
CA PHE A 35 -32.81 36.41 -65.74
C PHE A 35 -31.92 35.31 -66.35
N ILE A 36 -30.70 35.13 -65.83
CA ILE A 36 -29.78 34.07 -66.27
C ILE A 36 -30.29 32.68 -65.83
N SER A 37 -30.84 32.55 -64.62
CA SER A 37 -31.52 31.35 -64.11
C SER A 37 -32.73 30.94 -64.98
N ASN A 38 -33.48 31.91 -65.52
CA ASN A 38 -34.57 31.63 -66.46
C ASN A 38 -34.10 31.31 -67.90
N LEU A 39 -32.84 31.61 -68.25
CA LEU A 39 -32.25 31.36 -69.58
C LEU A 39 -31.37 30.10 -69.62
N MET A 40 -30.86 29.67 -68.46
CA MET A 40 -30.12 28.43 -68.24
C MET A 40 -30.56 27.90 -66.88
N PRO A 41 -31.39 26.84 -66.81
CA PRO A 41 -31.70 26.24 -65.52
C PRO A 41 -30.39 25.74 -64.90
N SER A 42 -30.13 26.17 -63.66
CA SER A 42 -28.90 25.85 -62.96
C SER A 42 -29.01 24.47 -62.35
N ALA A 43 -28.05 23.60 -62.59
CA ALA A 43 -28.00 22.33 -61.90
C ALA A 43 -27.92 22.50 -60.37
N PRO A 44 -28.45 21.54 -59.58
CA PRO A 44 -28.32 21.54 -58.13
C PRO A 44 -26.85 21.52 -57.69
N TYR A 45 -26.57 21.99 -56.47
CA TYR A 45 -25.25 21.85 -55.85
C TYR A 45 -25.32 20.94 -54.63
N ILE A 46 -24.34 20.04 -54.50
CA ILE A 46 -24.25 19.04 -53.43
C ILE A 46 -23.27 19.52 -52.35
N THR A 47 -23.64 19.36 -51.09
CA THR A 47 -22.78 19.59 -49.92
C THR A 47 -22.73 18.31 -49.08
N LEU A 48 -21.52 17.77 -48.87
CA LEU A 48 -21.32 16.61 -47.99
C LEU A 48 -21.65 16.97 -46.54
N ILE A 49 -22.31 16.05 -45.83
CA ILE A 49 -22.43 16.13 -44.37
C ILE A 49 -21.20 15.43 -43.78
N GLY A 50 -20.27 16.19 -43.21
CA GLY A 50 -18.99 15.68 -42.69
C GLY A 50 -17.86 15.68 -43.74
N SER A 51 -16.74 15.03 -43.41
CA SER A 51 -15.51 15.09 -44.21
C SER A 51 -15.64 14.43 -45.59
N ALA A 52 -14.88 14.94 -46.56
CA ALA A 52 -14.72 14.33 -47.90
C ALA A 52 -13.69 13.20 -47.92
N GLU A 53 -12.76 13.20 -46.97
CA GLU A 53 -11.80 12.12 -46.72
C GLU A 53 -11.99 11.62 -45.30
N LEU A 54 -12.09 10.31 -45.13
CA LEU A 54 -12.31 9.67 -43.84
C LEU A 54 -11.36 8.47 -43.69
N ALA A 55 -10.65 8.41 -42.58
CA ALA A 55 -9.99 7.18 -42.14
C ALA A 55 -10.98 6.38 -41.28
N HIS A 56 -11.12 5.09 -41.54
CA HIS A 56 -12.06 4.19 -40.87
C HIS A 56 -11.32 2.95 -40.38
N GLU A 57 -11.60 2.54 -39.14
CA GLU A 57 -10.97 1.37 -38.54
C GLU A 57 -11.57 0.08 -39.12
N GLN A 58 -10.73 -0.86 -39.54
CA GLN A 58 -11.19 -2.13 -40.10
C GLN A 58 -12.00 -2.93 -39.08
N ALA A 59 -12.96 -3.74 -39.56
CA ALA A 59 -13.85 -4.57 -38.74
C ALA A 59 -14.76 -3.78 -37.76
N THR A 60 -14.82 -2.45 -37.89
CA THR A 60 -15.80 -1.60 -37.18
C THR A 60 -16.92 -1.16 -38.13
N ALA A 61 -18.13 -0.98 -37.60
CA ALA A 61 -19.28 -0.62 -38.43
C ALA A 61 -19.14 0.78 -39.04
N TYR A 62 -19.19 0.88 -40.37
CA TYR A 62 -19.24 2.16 -41.09
C TYR A 62 -20.69 2.59 -41.40
N VAL A 63 -21.03 3.83 -41.07
CA VAL A 63 -22.29 4.47 -41.44
C VAL A 63 -22.00 5.76 -42.19
N ASP A 64 -22.50 5.87 -43.42
CA ASP A 64 -22.30 7.06 -44.23
C ASP A 64 -23.12 8.25 -43.69
N ALA A 65 -22.45 9.37 -43.46
CA ALA A 65 -23.11 10.60 -43.00
C ALA A 65 -23.96 11.27 -44.09
N GLY A 66 -23.82 10.84 -45.35
CA GLY A 66 -24.59 11.34 -46.48
C GLY A 66 -24.18 12.72 -46.98
N ALA A 67 -25.07 13.30 -47.80
CA ALA A 67 -24.93 14.63 -48.38
C ALA A 67 -26.32 15.26 -48.60
N VAL A 68 -26.36 16.57 -48.76
CA VAL A 68 -27.57 17.33 -49.12
C VAL A 68 -27.38 18.03 -50.46
N ALA A 69 -28.46 18.18 -51.23
CA ALA A 69 -28.45 18.96 -52.47
C ALA A 69 -29.49 20.07 -52.41
N ASN A 70 -29.12 21.24 -52.92
CA ASN A 70 -30.06 22.34 -53.10
C ASN A 70 -29.99 22.86 -54.54
N ASP A 71 -31.16 23.17 -55.07
CA ASP A 71 -31.36 23.90 -56.30
C ASP A 71 -32.04 25.26 -55.99
N TYR A 72 -31.83 26.24 -56.86
CA TYR A 72 -32.38 27.58 -56.69
C TYR A 72 -33.89 27.65 -56.94
N ALA A 73 -34.41 26.86 -57.88
CA ALA A 73 -35.84 26.80 -58.23
C ALA A 73 -36.60 25.77 -57.38
N ASP A 74 -36.03 24.58 -57.18
CA ASP A 74 -36.68 23.46 -56.48
C ASP A 74 -36.44 23.44 -54.96
N GLY A 75 -35.46 24.22 -54.46
CA GLY A 75 -35.06 24.15 -53.06
C GLY A 75 -34.31 22.85 -52.75
N SER A 76 -34.76 22.04 -51.81
CA SER A 76 -34.08 20.78 -51.47
C SER A 76 -34.32 19.73 -52.54
N VAL A 77 -33.24 19.15 -53.08
CA VAL A 77 -33.28 18.09 -54.10
C VAL A 77 -32.80 16.77 -53.50
N GLU A 78 -33.38 15.65 -53.91
CA GLU A 78 -32.94 14.33 -53.43
C GLU A 78 -31.53 14.00 -53.93
N VAL A 79 -30.72 13.44 -53.02
CA VAL A 79 -29.37 12.96 -53.33
C VAL A 79 -29.41 11.46 -53.53
N SER A 80 -28.88 11.01 -54.66
CA SER A 80 -28.56 9.60 -54.92
C SER A 80 -27.10 9.33 -54.58
N VAL A 81 -26.84 8.22 -53.89
CA VAL A 81 -25.49 7.75 -53.58
C VAL A 81 -25.18 6.47 -54.36
N SER A 82 -23.98 6.39 -54.91
CA SER A 82 -23.45 5.21 -55.59
C SER A 82 -22.08 4.84 -55.03
N GLY A 83 -21.77 3.54 -55.04
CA GLY A 83 -20.63 2.98 -54.31
C GLY A 83 -21.03 2.37 -52.97
N SER A 84 -20.11 1.63 -52.36
CA SER A 84 -20.28 1.04 -51.04
C SER A 84 -18.92 0.97 -50.35
N VAL A 85 -18.91 1.10 -49.03
CA VAL A 85 -17.73 0.87 -48.20
C VAL A 85 -17.87 -0.51 -47.58
N ASP A 86 -16.87 -1.36 -47.79
CA ASP A 86 -16.74 -2.65 -47.11
C ASP A 86 -15.76 -2.44 -45.94
N SER A 87 -16.31 -2.24 -44.74
CA SER A 87 -15.52 -1.91 -43.54
C SER A 87 -14.73 -3.08 -42.99
N ASP A 88 -15.01 -4.31 -43.45
CA ASP A 88 -14.32 -5.51 -42.98
C ASP A 88 -13.05 -5.79 -43.80
N ARG A 89 -12.82 -5.03 -44.88
CA ARG A 89 -11.67 -5.20 -45.78
C ARG A 89 -10.89 -3.90 -45.95
N ALA A 90 -9.62 -3.91 -45.56
CA ALA A 90 -8.69 -2.82 -45.80
C ALA A 90 -8.70 -2.37 -47.28
N GLY A 91 -8.74 -1.06 -47.50
CA GLY A 91 -8.80 -0.50 -48.85
C GLY A 91 -9.35 0.92 -48.90
N VAL A 92 -9.29 1.51 -50.09
CA VAL A 92 -9.82 2.86 -50.35
C VAL A 92 -11.14 2.73 -51.12
N TYR A 93 -12.22 3.20 -50.51
CA TYR A 93 -13.58 3.16 -51.04
C TYR A 93 -14.03 4.57 -51.41
N VAL A 94 -14.75 4.70 -52.53
CA VAL A 94 -15.25 6.00 -53.00
C VAL A 94 -16.78 5.95 -53.13
N LEU A 95 -17.45 6.81 -52.39
CA LEU A 95 -18.88 7.08 -52.53
C LEU A 95 -19.07 8.29 -53.43
N THR A 96 -19.99 8.21 -54.39
CA THR A 96 -20.30 9.30 -55.32
C THR A 96 -21.74 9.75 -55.14
N TYR A 97 -21.93 11.03 -54.85
CA TYR A 97 -23.22 11.67 -54.66
C TYR A 97 -23.61 12.45 -55.92
N THR A 98 -24.83 12.22 -56.39
CA THR A 98 -25.42 12.87 -57.56
C THR A 98 -26.81 13.40 -57.20
N ALA A 99 -27.24 14.48 -57.84
CA ALA A 99 -28.58 15.03 -57.69
C ALA A 99 -29.07 15.51 -59.05
N VAL A 100 -30.38 15.35 -59.31
CA VAL A 100 -31.04 15.79 -60.54
C VAL A 100 -32.29 16.56 -60.13
N ASP A 101 -32.45 17.77 -60.63
CA ASP A 101 -33.63 18.61 -60.36
C ASP A 101 -34.86 18.18 -61.18
N SER A 102 -35.98 18.86 -60.99
CA SER A 102 -37.26 18.50 -61.65
C SER A 102 -37.27 18.79 -63.15
N GLU A 103 -36.40 19.71 -63.61
CA GLU A 103 -36.16 20.04 -65.01
C GLU A 103 -35.13 19.11 -65.70
N GLY A 104 -34.47 18.24 -64.94
CA GLY A 104 -33.52 17.25 -65.44
C GLY A 104 -32.06 17.71 -65.51
N ASN A 105 -31.67 18.79 -64.83
CA ASN A 105 -30.28 19.24 -64.76
C ASN A 105 -29.53 18.46 -63.68
N GLU A 106 -28.32 18.01 -64.02
CA GLU A 106 -27.50 17.17 -63.15
C GLU A 106 -26.46 18.00 -62.39
N ALA A 107 -26.42 17.84 -61.06
CA ALA A 107 -25.37 18.41 -60.22
C ALA A 107 -23.99 17.88 -60.62
N LYS A 108 -22.95 18.70 -60.42
CA LYS A 108 -21.57 18.19 -60.45
C LYS A 108 -21.42 17.15 -59.33
N PRO A 109 -21.04 15.88 -59.65
CA PRO A 109 -20.90 14.86 -58.62
C PRO A 109 -19.85 15.26 -57.57
N VAL A 110 -20.14 14.95 -56.31
CA VAL A 110 -19.22 15.09 -55.20
C VAL A 110 -18.89 13.71 -54.68
N THR A 111 -17.64 13.48 -54.28
CA THR A 111 -17.18 12.18 -53.81
C THR A 111 -16.72 12.23 -52.36
N ARG A 112 -16.95 11.14 -51.62
CA ARG A 112 -16.33 10.85 -50.32
C ARG A 112 -15.39 9.67 -50.48
N THR A 113 -14.15 9.82 -50.04
CA THR A 113 -13.14 8.76 -49.99
C THR A 113 -13.02 8.25 -48.56
N VAL A 114 -13.23 6.95 -48.36
CA VAL A 114 -13.09 6.27 -47.08
C VAL A 114 -11.91 5.29 -47.17
N THR A 115 -10.88 5.52 -46.37
CA THR A 115 -9.72 4.63 -46.26
C THR A 115 -9.93 3.74 -45.05
N VAL A 116 -10.19 2.46 -45.30
CA VAL A 116 -10.28 1.42 -44.27
C VAL A 116 -8.89 0.82 -44.07
N ALA A 117 -8.39 0.85 -42.84
CA ALA A 117 -7.14 0.22 -42.44
C ALA A 117 -7.28 -0.30 -41.01
N ASP A 118 -6.57 -1.37 -40.71
CA ASP A 118 -6.40 -1.88 -39.35
C ASP A 118 -5.27 -1.09 -38.66
N THR A 119 -5.61 -0.46 -37.54
CA THR A 119 -4.66 0.33 -36.74
C THR A 119 -4.62 -0.10 -35.27
N THR A 120 -5.27 -1.21 -34.94
CA THR A 120 -5.42 -1.67 -33.56
C THR A 120 -4.44 -2.80 -33.23
N PRO A 121 -3.56 -2.64 -32.24
CA PRO A 121 -2.69 -3.73 -31.80
C PRO A 121 -3.45 -4.93 -31.21
N PRO A 122 -2.87 -6.15 -31.27
CA PRO A 122 -3.40 -7.32 -30.59
C PRO A 122 -3.55 -7.14 -29.07
N VAL A 123 -4.53 -7.81 -28.48
CA VAL A 123 -4.72 -7.88 -27.03
C VAL A 123 -4.05 -9.14 -26.48
N ILE A 124 -3.03 -8.97 -25.64
CA ILE A 124 -2.32 -10.08 -24.98
C ILE A 124 -2.87 -10.33 -23.57
N THR A 125 -3.19 -11.57 -23.26
CA THR A 125 -3.62 -12.04 -21.92
C THR A 125 -2.57 -12.99 -21.35
N LEU A 126 -1.94 -12.62 -20.23
CA LEU A 126 -1.07 -13.54 -19.48
C LEU A 126 -1.89 -14.70 -18.90
N LEU A 127 -1.37 -15.93 -19.01
CA LEU A 127 -1.97 -17.09 -18.36
C LEU A 127 -1.31 -17.27 -16.98
N GLY A 128 -2.04 -17.03 -15.90
CA GLY A 128 -1.46 -17.04 -14.53
C GLY A 128 -0.81 -15.70 -14.14
N ASP A 129 -0.11 -15.67 -13.01
CA ASP A 129 0.26 -14.41 -12.35
C ASP A 129 1.33 -13.60 -13.10
N ALA A 130 1.16 -12.27 -13.11
CA ALA A 130 2.12 -11.33 -13.70
C ALA A 130 3.42 -11.22 -12.90
N THR A 131 3.38 -11.54 -11.60
CA THR A 131 4.55 -11.64 -10.72
C THR A 131 4.52 -13.00 -10.04
N VAL A 132 5.64 -13.73 -10.09
CA VAL A 132 5.80 -15.04 -9.45
C VAL A 132 7.05 -15.00 -8.58
N GLU A 133 6.98 -15.48 -7.35
CA GLU A 133 8.16 -15.68 -6.50
C GLU A 133 8.45 -17.16 -6.34
N ILE A 134 9.73 -17.53 -6.42
CA ILE A 134 10.22 -18.88 -6.24
C ILE A 134 11.49 -18.85 -5.40
N ASP A 135 11.73 -19.92 -4.64
CA ASP A 135 12.97 -20.07 -3.88
C ASP A 135 14.15 -20.41 -4.82
N LEU A 136 15.36 -20.07 -4.39
CA LEU A 136 16.59 -20.45 -5.08
C LEU A 136 16.63 -21.96 -5.34
N ASN A 137 16.90 -22.32 -6.60
CA ASN A 137 16.91 -23.67 -7.16
C ASN A 137 15.55 -24.36 -7.27
N ALA A 138 14.43 -23.69 -6.95
CA ALA A 138 13.10 -24.24 -7.21
C ALA A 138 12.85 -24.44 -8.71
N SER A 139 12.02 -25.42 -9.05
CA SER A 139 11.60 -25.63 -10.44
C SER A 139 10.57 -24.58 -10.83
N TYR A 140 10.77 -23.91 -11.96
CA TYR A 140 9.83 -22.94 -12.50
C TYR A 140 9.40 -23.32 -13.92
N THR A 141 8.09 -23.32 -14.14
CA THR A 141 7.49 -23.45 -15.48
C THR A 141 6.60 -22.25 -15.71
N ASP A 142 6.93 -21.47 -16.72
CA ASP A 142 6.13 -20.32 -17.10
C ASP A 142 4.80 -20.76 -17.75
N ALA A 143 3.72 -20.11 -17.32
CA ALA A 143 2.36 -20.48 -17.70
C ALA A 143 1.91 -19.93 -19.06
N GLY A 144 2.72 -19.08 -19.70
CA GLY A 144 2.46 -18.56 -21.05
C GLY A 144 1.57 -17.32 -21.10
N ALA A 145 1.11 -17.01 -22.31
CA ALA A 145 0.13 -15.98 -22.62
C ALA A 145 -0.63 -16.35 -23.90
N THR A 146 -1.79 -15.72 -24.14
CA THR A 146 -2.55 -15.79 -25.40
C THR A 146 -2.68 -14.39 -26.01
N ALA A 147 -2.89 -14.30 -27.32
CA ALA A 147 -3.14 -13.04 -28.01
C ALA A 147 -4.36 -13.18 -28.92
N VAL A 148 -5.18 -12.13 -29.00
CA VAL A 148 -6.33 -12.05 -29.92
C VAL A 148 -6.29 -10.71 -30.65
N ASP A 149 -6.72 -10.72 -31.91
CA ASP A 149 -6.90 -9.52 -32.72
C ASP A 149 -8.27 -9.54 -33.43
N ALA A 150 -8.85 -8.36 -33.63
CA ALA A 150 -10.19 -8.21 -34.21
C ALA A 150 -10.24 -8.51 -35.71
N VAL A 151 -9.14 -8.31 -36.44
CA VAL A 151 -9.01 -8.48 -37.89
C VAL A 151 -8.38 -9.83 -38.23
N ASP A 152 -7.36 -10.25 -37.49
CA ASP A 152 -6.60 -11.49 -37.74
C ASP A 152 -7.16 -12.73 -37.00
N GLY A 153 -8.10 -12.53 -36.07
CA GLY A 153 -9.01 -13.56 -35.55
C GLY A 153 -8.49 -14.49 -34.44
N ASP A 154 -9.43 -14.97 -33.62
CA ASP A 154 -9.27 -16.04 -32.58
C ASP A 154 -9.49 -17.47 -33.16
N HIS A 155 -9.88 -17.63 -34.43
CA HIS A 155 -9.86 -18.94 -35.11
C HIS A 155 -10.23 -18.80 -36.60
N ILE A 156 -9.28 -18.99 -37.52
CA ILE A 156 -9.39 -19.76 -38.80
C ILE A 156 -8.27 -19.46 -39.82
N ASP A 157 -7.46 -18.41 -39.68
CA ASP A 157 -6.31 -18.18 -40.61
C ASP A 157 -4.92 -18.04 -39.96
N GLY A 158 -4.81 -18.29 -38.66
CA GLY A 158 -3.54 -18.38 -37.92
C GLY A 158 -3.57 -17.51 -36.68
N ASP A 159 -3.31 -18.10 -35.52
CA ASP A 159 -3.20 -17.35 -34.26
C ASP A 159 -2.20 -16.20 -34.43
N VAL A 160 -2.50 -15.01 -33.91
CA VAL A 160 -1.52 -13.91 -33.83
C VAL A 160 -0.27 -14.45 -33.14
N GLU A 161 0.85 -14.49 -33.86
CA GLU A 161 2.05 -15.17 -33.38
C GLU A 161 2.60 -14.45 -32.13
N LEU A 162 2.68 -15.20 -31.03
CA LEU A 162 3.15 -14.70 -29.75
C LEU A 162 4.64 -15.02 -29.58
N VAL A 163 5.47 -14.00 -29.60
CA VAL A 163 6.92 -14.10 -29.40
C VAL A 163 7.26 -13.96 -27.93
N LYS A 164 7.79 -15.03 -27.32
CA LYS A 164 8.31 -15.04 -25.94
C LYS A 164 9.81 -14.74 -25.93
N THR A 165 10.22 -13.78 -25.12
CA THR A 165 11.62 -13.42 -24.86
C THR A 165 11.91 -13.38 -23.37
N GLY A 166 13.18 -13.54 -22.98
CA GLY A 166 13.59 -13.65 -21.57
C GLY A 166 13.53 -15.09 -21.04
N SER A 167 14.23 -15.31 -19.93
CA SER A 167 14.33 -16.60 -19.24
C SER A 167 14.61 -16.40 -17.76
N VAL A 168 14.22 -17.36 -16.93
CA VAL A 168 14.47 -17.35 -15.49
C VAL A 168 15.63 -18.31 -15.20
N ASP A 169 16.70 -17.82 -14.56
CA ASP A 169 17.73 -18.66 -13.97
C ASP A 169 17.40 -18.90 -12.50
N THR A 170 16.86 -20.07 -12.18
CA THR A 170 16.45 -20.38 -10.81
C THR A 170 17.65 -20.63 -9.89
N ALA A 171 18.87 -20.78 -10.42
CA ALA A 171 20.08 -21.01 -9.61
C ALA A 171 20.73 -19.72 -9.09
N SER A 172 20.25 -18.56 -9.53
CA SER A 172 20.81 -17.26 -9.15
C SER A 172 19.70 -16.36 -8.59
N GLU A 173 19.90 -15.83 -7.40
CA GLU A 173 18.98 -14.86 -6.79
C GLU A 173 18.83 -13.62 -7.68
N GLY A 174 17.61 -13.11 -7.78
CA GLY A 174 17.33 -11.88 -8.52
C GLY A 174 15.97 -11.88 -9.21
N THR A 175 15.71 -10.81 -9.94
CA THR A 175 14.47 -10.59 -10.67
C THR A 175 14.67 -10.86 -12.15
N TYR A 176 13.88 -11.78 -12.70
CA TYR A 176 13.88 -12.16 -14.10
C TYR A 176 12.62 -11.68 -14.79
N THR A 177 12.73 -11.26 -16.05
CA THR A 177 11.57 -10.80 -16.83
C THR A 177 11.40 -11.67 -18.06
N ILE A 178 10.17 -12.17 -18.25
CA ILE A 178 9.72 -12.82 -19.47
C ILE A 178 8.79 -11.83 -20.18
N THR A 179 9.06 -11.50 -21.43
CA THR A 179 8.23 -10.58 -22.23
C THR A 179 7.58 -11.31 -23.39
N TYR A 180 6.27 -11.13 -23.51
CA TYR A 180 5.46 -11.60 -24.62
C TYR A 180 5.14 -10.44 -25.54
N THR A 181 5.37 -10.62 -26.83
CA THR A 181 5.05 -9.63 -27.87
C THR A 181 4.21 -10.29 -28.93
N ALA A 182 3.11 -9.64 -29.30
CA ALA A 182 2.24 -10.03 -30.40
C ALA A 182 2.27 -8.92 -31.45
N THR A 183 2.31 -9.29 -32.72
CA THR A 183 2.30 -8.36 -33.86
C THR A 183 1.32 -8.89 -34.89
N ASP A 184 0.37 -8.04 -35.29
CA ASP A 184 -0.63 -8.38 -36.30
C ASP A 184 -0.07 -8.29 -37.73
N SER A 185 -0.90 -8.61 -38.72
CA SER A 185 -0.53 -8.56 -40.14
C SER A 185 -0.36 -7.15 -40.70
N SER A 186 -0.82 -6.14 -39.96
CA SER A 186 -0.74 -4.71 -40.27
C SER A 186 0.45 -4.02 -39.57
N ASP A 187 1.34 -4.78 -38.94
CA ASP A 187 2.51 -4.34 -38.16
C ASP A 187 2.16 -3.57 -36.86
N ASN A 188 0.93 -3.64 -36.34
CA ASN A 188 0.64 -3.13 -34.99
C ASN A 188 1.05 -4.16 -33.93
N SER A 189 1.67 -3.67 -32.85
CA SER A 189 2.29 -4.55 -31.84
C SER A 189 1.90 -4.19 -30.41
N ALA A 190 1.73 -5.21 -29.58
CA ALA A 190 1.57 -5.08 -28.13
C ALA A 190 2.58 -5.95 -27.39
N SER A 191 2.91 -5.58 -26.15
CA SER A 191 3.77 -6.39 -25.28
C SER A 191 3.27 -6.40 -23.84
N VAL A 192 3.43 -7.53 -23.16
CA VAL A 192 3.19 -7.70 -21.72
C VAL A 192 4.32 -8.51 -21.12
N SER A 193 4.65 -8.28 -19.85
CA SER A 193 5.75 -8.99 -19.18
C SER A 193 5.29 -9.69 -17.92
N ARG A 194 5.92 -10.82 -17.62
CA ARG A 194 5.89 -11.51 -16.34
C ARG A 194 7.23 -11.32 -15.63
N THR A 195 7.17 -10.99 -14.36
CA THR A 195 8.33 -10.88 -13.47
C THR A 195 8.42 -12.12 -12.59
N VAL A 196 9.62 -12.68 -12.46
CA VAL A 196 9.88 -13.84 -11.60
C VAL A 196 11.01 -13.49 -10.63
N GLY A 197 10.69 -13.42 -9.34
CA GLY A 197 11.66 -13.25 -8.27
C GLY A 197 12.21 -14.60 -7.83
N VAL A 198 13.52 -14.79 -7.95
CA VAL A 198 14.24 -15.92 -7.34
C VAL A 198 14.82 -15.41 -6.04
N LEU A 199 14.28 -15.87 -4.91
CA LEU A 199 14.68 -15.41 -3.58
C LEU A 199 15.85 -16.24 -3.05
N GLY A 200 16.87 -15.60 -2.48
CA GLY A 200 17.96 -16.27 -1.78
C GLY A 200 17.48 -16.99 -0.51
N VAL A 201 18.36 -17.81 0.10
CA VAL A 201 18.06 -18.44 1.40
C VAL A 201 17.94 -17.34 2.44
N LYS A 202 16.72 -17.10 2.95
CA LYS A 202 16.47 -16.09 3.99
C LYS A 202 17.04 -16.60 5.32
N THR A 203 18.17 -16.05 5.76
CA THR A 203 18.68 -16.28 7.12
C THR A 203 17.90 -15.42 8.10
N ARG A 204 17.35 -16.05 9.15
CA ARG A 204 16.69 -15.37 10.25
C ARG A 204 17.73 -14.68 11.13
N ILE A 205 17.56 -13.38 11.42
CA ILE A 205 18.48 -12.61 12.29
C ILE A 205 17.73 -12.09 13.52
N LEU A 206 18.26 -12.33 14.73
CA LEU A 206 17.90 -11.59 15.95
C LEU A 206 19.11 -10.77 16.38
N ASN A 207 18.99 -9.46 16.27
CA ASN A 207 20.03 -8.55 16.73
C ASN A 207 20.11 -8.52 18.27
N VAL A 208 21.31 -8.27 18.76
CA VAL A 208 21.60 -7.96 20.16
C VAL A 208 22.07 -6.53 20.27
N PHE A 209 23.05 -6.15 19.45
CA PHE A 209 23.60 -4.81 19.37
C PHE A 209 24.10 -4.53 17.96
N THR A 210 23.67 -3.42 17.35
CA THR A 210 24.07 -2.99 16.01
C THR A 210 23.94 -1.47 15.91
N ASP A 211 24.85 -0.81 15.19
CA ASP A 211 24.79 0.64 14.92
C ASP A 211 24.61 1.52 16.17
N GLY A 212 25.19 1.11 17.31
CA GLY A 212 25.09 1.85 18.57
C GLY A 212 23.79 1.61 19.36
N GLU A 213 22.90 0.77 18.87
CA GLU A 213 21.60 0.48 19.50
C GLU A 213 21.52 -0.98 19.97
N ILE A 214 20.83 -1.18 21.10
CA ILE A 214 20.50 -2.51 21.63
C ILE A 214 19.13 -2.89 21.08
N ASP A 215 18.99 -4.11 20.57
CA ASP A 215 17.69 -4.61 20.12
C ASP A 215 16.68 -4.62 21.29
N PRO A 216 15.43 -4.16 21.10
CA PRO A 216 14.42 -4.07 22.16
C PRO A 216 14.15 -5.38 22.90
N THR A 217 14.49 -6.53 22.29
CA THR A 217 14.46 -7.84 22.93
C THR A 217 15.31 -7.87 24.21
N TRP A 218 16.44 -7.16 24.22
CA TRP A 218 17.42 -7.09 25.31
C TRP A 218 17.24 -5.82 26.14
N ASN A 219 16.03 -5.66 26.68
CA ASN A 219 15.53 -4.45 27.33
C ASN A 219 16.22 -4.03 28.64
N GLU A 220 17.11 -4.85 29.22
CA GLU A 220 17.89 -4.46 30.40
C GLU A 220 19.24 -3.82 30.03
N GLY A 221 19.57 -3.79 28.74
CA GLY A 221 20.65 -2.99 28.19
C GLY A 221 22.05 -3.48 28.56
N PHE A 222 22.98 -2.53 28.74
CA PHE A 222 24.39 -2.79 29.04
C PHE A 222 24.62 -3.02 30.53
N ASN A 223 25.31 -4.11 30.85
CA ASN A 223 25.55 -4.51 32.23
C ASN A 223 26.97 -5.06 32.39
N GLY A 224 27.46 -5.02 33.62
CA GLY A 224 28.69 -5.68 34.03
C GLY A 224 28.60 -6.28 35.42
N ALA A 225 29.49 -7.21 35.73
CA ALA A 225 29.64 -7.77 37.07
C ALA A 225 31.13 -7.97 37.39
N ASP A 226 31.52 -7.70 38.63
CA ASP A 226 32.92 -7.60 39.01
C ASP A 226 33.26 -8.41 40.27
N SER A 227 34.31 -9.25 40.19
CA SER A 227 34.74 -10.11 41.28
C SER A 227 35.25 -9.35 42.50
N ALA A 228 35.80 -8.13 42.33
CA ALA A 228 36.34 -7.32 43.42
C ALA A 228 35.25 -6.81 44.39
N ILE A 229 34.00 -6.73 43.93
CA ILE A 229 32.83 -6.34 44.73
C ILE A 229 31.88 -7.53 44.96
N GLY A 230 32.40 -8.76 44.86
CA GLY A 230 31.66 -9.98 45.12
C GLY A 230 30.60 -10.31 44.07
N TRP A 231 30.86 -9.99 42.80
CA TRP A 231 29.95 -10.20 41.66
C TRP A 231 28.66 -9.37 41.72
N SER A 232 28.71 -8.21 42.38
CA SER A 232 27.61 -7.24 42.29
C SER A 232 27.54 -6.66 40.86
N GLU A 233 26.33 -6.37 40.39
CA GLU A 233 26.08 -5.83 39.05
C GLU A 233 26.27 -4.31 39.00
N CYS A 234 26.81 -3.81 37.89
CA CYS A 234 26.78 -2.41 37.45
C CYS A 234 25.95 -2.36 36.17
N SER A 235 24.90 -1.53 36.14
CA SER A 235 23.86 -1.59 35.10
C SER A 235 23.62 -0.22 34.50
N ASN A 236 23.80 -0.11 33.18
CA ASN A 236 23.56 1.11 32.39
C ASN A 236 24.27 2.36 32.93
N ASP A 237 25.42 2.18 33.57
CA ASP A 237 26.19 3.23 34.24
C ASP A 237 27.59 3.43 33.63
N GLY A 238 27.88 2.78 32.51
CA GLY A 238 29.21 2.80 31.87
C GLY A 238 30.31 2.11 32.68
N GLY A 239 29.95 1.36 33.72
CA GLY A 239 30.89 0.71 34.63
C GLY A 239 31.26 1.53 35.86
N GLU A 240 30.64 2.68 36.13
CA GLU A 240 30.90 3.48 37.34
C GLU A 240 30.77 2.67 38.66
N GLY A 241 29.87 1.68 38.69
CA GLY A 241 29.71 0.76 39.80
C GLY A 241 30.72 -0.39 39.87
N CYS A 242 31.53 -0.61 38.82
CA CYS A 242 32.47 -1.72 38.70
C CYS A 242 33.93 -1.24 38.58
N PRO A 243 34.82 -1.56 39.54
CA PRO A 243 36.19 -1.05 39.53
C PRO A 243 37.09 -1.62 38.43
N ASN A 244 36.74 -2.75 37.80
CA ASN A 244 37.60 -3.45 36.84
C ASN A 244 37.04 -3.56 35.42
N ILE A 245 35.88 -2.96 35.15
CA ILE A 245 35.32 -2.90 33.81
C ILE A 245 34.58 -1.59 33.59
N ALA A 246 34.78 -0.97 32.44
CA ALA A 246 34.04 0.19 31.96
C ALA A 246 33.59 -0.03 30.52
N TRP A 247 32.56 0.67 30.08
CA TRP A 247 32.11 0.63 28.70
C TRP A 247 31.51 1.95 28.24
N ALA A 248 31.65 2.24 26.95
CA ALA A 248 31.07 3.41 26.32
C ALA A 248 30.79 3.16 24.85
N LEU A 249 29.81 3.87 24.30
CA LEU A 249 29.66 3.98 22.85
C LEU A 249 30.69 4.97 22.33
N VAL A 250 31.45 4.56 21.31
CA VAL A 250 32.49 5.37 20.67
C VAL A 250 32.29 5.35 19.17
N ASN A 251 32.75 6.41 18.49
CA ASN A 251 32.66 6.48 17.04
C ASN A 251 33.91 5.86 16.39
N ASP A 252 33.76 4.71 15.76
CA ASP A 252 34.75 4.11 14.87
C ASP A 252 34.61 4.73 13.45
N PRO A 253 35.72 5.07 12.77
CA PRO A 253 35.67 5.69 11.44
C PRO A 253 35.03 4.83 10.35
N ASP A 254 35.13 3.49 10.47
CA ASP A 254 34.70 2.55 9.45
C ASP A 254 33.32 1.96 9.74
N ARG A 255 32.95 1.86 11.03
CA ARG A 255 31.70 1.21 11.48
C ARG A 255 30.69 2.12 12.19
N GLY A 256 31.00 3.41 12.40
CA GLY A 256 30.07 4.31 13.09
C GLY A 256 30.07 4.09 14.61
N GLN A 257 28.90 4.00 15.24
CA GLN A 257 28.81 3.83 16.70
C GLN A 257 29.06 2.37 17.09
N VAL A 258 30.14 2.13 17.82
CA VAL A 258 30.51 0.80 18.32
C VAL A 258 30.64 0.80 19.84
N LEU A 259 30.54 -0.37 20.46
CA LEU A 259 30.68 -0.52 21.90
C LEU A 259 32.14 -0.78 22.28
N GLN A 260 32.77 0.14 23.01
CA GLN A 260 34.09 -0.05 23.60
C GLN A 260 33.98 -0.56 25.04
N ILE A 261 34.74 -1.60 25.35
CA ILE A 261 34.84 -2.20 26.68
C ILE A 261 36.30 -2.11 27.13
N GLU A 262 36.50 -1.68 28.37
CA GLU A 262 37.80 -1.44 28.98
C GLU A 262 37.92 -2.27 30.27
N HIS A 263 38.90 -3.17 30.33
CA HIS A 263 39.24 -3.92 31.54
C HIS A 263 40.41 -3.26 32.27
N SER A 264 40.41 -3.28 33.60
CA SER A 264 41.52 -2.73 34.37
C SER A 264 42.76 -3.65 34.39
N SER A 265 43.90 -3.10 34.79
CA SER A 265 45.14 -3.85 35.05
C SER A 265 45.21 -4.49 36.46
N ALA A 266 44.10 -4.55 37.20
CA ALA A 266 44.10 -4.96 38.61
C ALA A 266 44.15 -6.48 38.82
N GLY A 267 44.11 -7.28 37.74
CA GLY A 267 44.14 -8.73 37.80
C GLY A 267 42.91 -9.35 38.48
N GLN A 268 41.76 -8.67 38.40
CA GLN A 268 40.46 -9.14 38.90
C GLN A 268 39.54 -9.40 37.70
N GLN A 269 38.68 -10.40 37.82
CA GLN A 269 37.76 -10.75 36.74
C GLN A 269 36.53 -9.84 36.80
N ALA A 270 36.21 -9.25 35.66
CA ALA A 270 34.95 -8.56 35.45
C ALA A 270 34.39 -8.92 34.07
N ILE A 271 33.08 -9.03 33.97
CA ILE A 271 32.38 -9.45 32.75
C ILE A 271 31.44 -8.36 32.28
N PHE A 272 31.27 -8.26 30.97
CA PHE A 272 30.27 -7.42 30.33
C PHE A 272 29.16 -8.30 29.74
N TYR A 273 27.92 -7.84 29.77
CA TYR A 273 26.81 -8.55 29.15
C TYR A 273 25.65 -7.64 28.75
N ILE A 274 24.91 -8.09 27.74
CA ILE A 274 23.63 -7.52 27.32
C ILE A 274 22.54 -8.52 27.69
N LYS A 275 21.50 -8.09 28.42
CA LYS A 275 20.48 -9.00 28.96
C LYS A 275 19.05 -8.52 28.81
N THR A 276 18.11 -9.42 29.07
CA THR A 276 16.67 -9.17 29.06
C THR A 276 16.03 -9.62 30.36
N GLY A 277 15.01 -8.88 30.81
CA GLY A 277 14.20 -9.26 31.98
C GLY A 277 13.15 -10.31 31.66
N ALA A 278 12.88 -10.55 30.37
CA ALA A 278 11.96 -11.56 29.88
C ALA A 278 12.74 -12.60 29.07
N PRO A 279 12.98 -13.82 29.60
CA PRO A 279 13.71 -14.86 28.89
C PRO A 279 13.10 -15.17 27.53
N GLN A 280 13.95 -15.31 26.52
CA GLN A 280 13.58 -15.57 25.13
C GLN A 280 13.63 -17.05 24.81
N ASN A 281 12.69 -17.51 23.99
CA ASN A 281 12.76 -18.82 23.35
C ASN A 281 13.44 -18.69 21.98
N LEU A 282 14.72 -19.06 21.94
CA LEU A 282 15.59 -19.03 20.78
C LEU A 282 15.78 -20.41 20.13
N SER A 283 14.88 -21.37 20.38
CA SER A 283 14.99 -22.75 19.84
C SER A 283 15.02 -22.79 18.31
N VAL A 284 14.46 -21.76 17.68
CA VAL A 284 14.49 -21.51 16.23
C VAL A 284 15.88 -21.25 15.66
N TYR A 285 16.85 -20.90 16.51
CA TYR A 285 18.25 -20.73 16.15
C TYR A 285 19.09 -21.98 16.45
N ALA A 286 18.46 -23.12 16.80
CA ALA A 286 19.17 -24.40 16.87
C ALA A 286 19.76 -24.74 15.50
N GLY A 287 20.99 -25.27 15.46
CA GLY A 287 21.80 -25.38 14.24
C GLY A 287 22.46 -24.07 13.80
N GLY A 288 21.93 -22.92 14.23
CA GLY A 288 22.38 -21.56 13.89
C GLY A 288 23.72 -21.12 14.49
N GLN A 289 24.02 -19.83 14.36
CA GLN A 289 25.25 -19.18 14.84
C GLN A 289 24.96 -17.92 15.66
N VAL A 290 25.77 -17.67 16.69
CA VAL A 290 25.91 -16.34 17.31
C VAL A 290 27.12 -15.66 16.69
N LYS A 291 26.91 -14.47 16.13
CA LYS A 291 27.96 -13.68 15.46
C LYS A 291 28.14 -12.32 16.10
N PHE A 292 29.37 -11.83 16.07
CA PHE A 292 29.71 -10.45 16.40
C PHE A 292 31.06 -10.09 15.80
N ASP A 293 31.28 -8.80 15.59
CA ASP A 293 32.56 -8.25 15.19
C ASP A 293 33.34 -7.77 16.42
N ILE A 294 34.66 -7.99 16.44
CA ILE A 294 35.55 -7.57 17.53
C ILE A 294 36.84 -6.95 17.01
N LYS A 295 37.33 -5.91 17.71
CA LYS A 295 38.62 -5.26 17.45
C LYS A 295 39.35 -4.95 18.75
N THR A 296 40.59 -5.41 18.89
CA THR A 296 41.45 -5.03 20.01
C THR A 296 42.06 -3.66 19.75
N ILE A 297 41.89 -2.73 20.68
CA ILE A 297 42.51 -1.40 20.63
C ILE A 297 43.87 -1.41 21.34
N SER A 298 43.95 -2.07 22.49
CA SER A 298 45.20 -2.26 23.24
C SER A 298 45.10 -3.42 24.24
N GLY A 299 46.24 -3.91 24.71
CA GLY A 299 46.32 -5.00 25.67
C GLY A 299 46.33 -6.39 25.03
N ASP A 300 45.95 -7.41 25.81
CA ASP A 300 45.88 -8.81 25.34
C ASP A 300 44.57 -9.07 24.58
N SER A 301 44.67 -9.81 23.48
CA SER A 301 43.56 -10.11 22.57
C SER A 301 42.89 -11.46 22.83
N ASN A 302 43.14 -12.13 23.97
CA ASN A 302 42.41 -13.35 24.31
C ASN A 302 41.08 -13.00 24.99
N TYR A 303 40.00 -13.58 24.48
CA TYR A 303 38.67 -13.36 25.01
C TYR A 303 38.00 -14.66 25.45
N THR A 304 37.09 -14.52 26.40
CA THR A 304 36.17 -15.58 26.81
C THR A 304 34.75 -15.03 26.69
N MET A 305 33.83 -15.85 26.22
CA MET A 305 32.42 -15.53 26.17
C MET A 305 31.56 -16.65 26.74
N LYS A 306 30.28 -16.34 26.96
CA LYS A 306 29.22 -17.32 27.18
C LYS A 306 27.86 -16.72 26.84
N ILE A 307 26.85 -17.56 26.79
CA ILE A 307 25.43 -17.20 26.79
C ILE A 307 24.79 -17.82 28.04
N ASP A 308 24.17 -16.98 28.85
CA ASP A 308 23.38 -17.39 29.99
C ASP A 308 21.88 -17.52 29.64
N CYS A 309 21.25 -18.41 30.38
CA CYS A 309 19.83 -18.71 30.41
C CYS A 309 19.37 -18.68 31.88
N VAL A 310 18.06 -18.76 32.12
CA VAL A 310 17.55 -18.76 33.50
C VAL A 310 18.20 -19.88 34.32
N TYR A 311 18.83 -19.50 35.44
CA TYR A 311 19.51 -20.43 36.35
C TYR A 311 18.64 -21.66 36.66
N PRO A 312 19.19 -22.89 36.63
CA PRO A 312 20.62 -23.27 36.70
C PRO A 312 21.34 -23.39 35.35
N CYS A 313 20.78 -22.84 34.28
CA CYS A 313 21.29 -23.02 32.92
C CYS A 313 22.40 -22.00 32.55
N SER A 314 23.41 -22.44 31.79
CA SER A 314 24.43 -21.57 31.16
C SER A 314 25.16 -22.35 30.06
N SER A 315 25.63 -21.67 29.01
CA SER A 315 26.54 -22.28 28.01
C SER A 315 27.94 -22.57 28.55
N GLY A 316 28.24 -22.14 29.79
CA GLY A 316 29.59 -22.21 30.35
C GLY A 316 30.60 -21.28 29.65
N ASP A 317 31.76 -21.12 30.29
CA ASP A 317 32.83 -20.24 29.80
C ASP A 317 33.51 -20.86 28.56
N ARG A 318 33.44 -20.15 27.43
CA ARG A 318 34.07 -20.54 26.16
C ARG A 318 35.22 -19.60 25.81
N SER A 319 36.43 -20.14 25.75
CA SER A 319 37.58 -19.38 25.25
C SER A 319 37.49 -19.21 23.73
N LEU A 320 37.64 -17.96 23.26
CA LEU A 320 37.68 -17.60 21.84
C LEU A 320 39.11 -17.57 21.27
N GLY A 321 40.12 -17.60 22.15
CA GLY A 321 41.51 -17.37 21.79
C GLY A 321 41.78 -15.93 21.37
N ILE A 322 42.86 -15.73 20.62
CA ILE A 322 43.29 -14.43 20.10
C ILE A 322 42.30 -13.97 19.00
N LYS A 323 41.69 -12.79 19.18
CA LYS A 323 40.77 -12.17 18.21
C LYS A 323 41.03 -10.69 18.00
N GLY A 324 40.75 -10.16 16.81
CA GLY A 324 40.71 -8.71 16.53
C GLY A 324 42.06 -7.98 16.70
N GLN A 325 43.20 -8.68 16.61
CA GLN A 325 44.52 -8.12 16.94
C GLN A 325 45.03 -7.10 15.89
N ASP A 326 44.77 -7.35 14.62
CA ASP A 326 45.23 -6.50 13.51
C ASP A 326 44.18 -5.47 13.09
N ASP A 327 42.90 -5.86 13.07
CA ASP A 327 41.73 -5.02 12.80
C ASP A 327 40.44 -5.75 13.20
N TRP A 328 39.27 -5.22 12.83
CA TRP A 328 37.98 -5.87 12.97
C TRP A 328 37.98 -7.33 12.44
N GLU A 329 37.56 -8.25 13.30
CA GLU A 329 37.39 -9.67 12.99
C GLU A 329 35.96 -10.11 13.33
N GLU A 330 35.28 -10.79 12.40
CA GLU A 330 34.01 -11.46 12.70
C GLU A 330 34.28 -12.77 13.45
N VAL A 331 33.61 -12.93 14.58
CA VAL A 331 33.58 -14.15 15.38
C VAL A 331 32.24 -14.83 15.17
N SER A 332 32.25 -16.11 14.81
CA SER A 332 31.06 -16.95 14.72
C SER A 332 31.16 -18.14 15.67
N ILE A 333 30.08 -18.40 16.40
CA ILE A 333 29.95 -19.49 17.36
C ILE A 333 28.71 -20.30 17.02
N GLU A 334 28.86 -21.60 16.80
CA GLU A 334 27.73 -22.50 16.59
C GLU A 334 26.85 -22.57 17.84
N VAL A 335 25.54 -22.38 17.66
CA VAL A 335 24.55 -22.44 18.75
C VAL A 335 24.53 -23.84 19.36
N ASP A 336 24.70 -24.87 18.54
CA ASP A 336 24.71 -26.27 18.99
C ASP A 336 25.86 -26.54 19.96
N ASP A 337 27.03 -25.93 19.76
CA ASP A 337 28.13 -26.04 20.73
C ASP A 337 27.77 -25.42 22.09
N LEU A 338 26.99 -24.33 22.10
CA LEU A 338 26.54 -23.68 23.32
C LEU A 338 25.50 -24.53 24.05
N VAL A 339 24.61 -25.19 23.29
CA VAL A 339 23.62 -26.15 23.81
C VAL A 339 24.30 -27.37 24.42
N ASP A 340 25.29 -27.94 23.72
CA ASP A 340 26.09 -29.06 24.20
C ASP A 340 26.84 -28.73 25.51
N ALA A 341 27.19 -27.45 25.69
CA ALA A 341 27.83 -26.95 26.91
C ALA A 341 26.84 -26.61 28.05
N GLY A 342 25.53 -26.69 27.81
CA GLY A 342 24.49 -26.57 28.85
C GLY A 342 23.47 -25.44 28.64
N LEU A 343 23.50 -24.72 27.51
CA LEU A 343 22.52 -23.69 27.17
C LEU A 343 21.14 -24.30 26.87
N SER A 344 20.10 -23.68 27.39
CA SER A 344 18.70 -24.01 27.14
C SER A 344 18.08 -22.90 26.30
N LEU A 345 17.83 -23.19 25.03
CA LEU A 345 17.33 -22.22 24.07
C LEU A 345 15.91 -21.70 24.40
N VAL A 346 15.11 -22.44 25.19
CA VAL A 346 13.75 -21.99 25.56
C VAL A 346 13.73 -20.90 26.65
N SER A 347 14.89 -20.54 27.20
CA SER A 347 14.99 -19.67 28.38
C SER A 347 16.25 -18.80 28.39
N VAL A 348 16.69 -18.35 27.21
CA VAL A 348 17.88 -17.49 27.07
C VAL A 348 17.60 -16.11 27.65
N ASN A 349 18.47 -15.58 28.51
CA ASN A 349 18.27 -14.27 29.12
C ASN A 349 19.42 -13.28 28.90
N THR A 350 20.48 -13.70 28.21
CA THR A 350 21.58 -12.82 27.78
C THR A 350 21.77 -12.94 26.27
N GLY A 351 21.99 -11.81 25.61
CA GLY A 351 22.31 -11.77 24.18
C GLY A 351 23.77 -12.11 23.93
N ILE A 352 24.64 -11.67 24.85
CA ILE A 352 26.05 -12.03 24.93
C ILE A 352 26.58 -11.76 26.34
N VAL A 353 27.55 -12.56 26.79
CA VAL A 353 28.44 -12.27 27.93
C VAL A 353 29.88 -12.41 27.44
N ILE A 354 30.73 -11.40 27.64
CA ILE A 354 32.10 -11.38 27.11
C ILE A 354 33.09 -10.63 28.02
N TRP A 355 34.35 -11.07 28.03
CA TRP A 355 35.45 -10.40 28.72
C TRP A 355 36.84 -10.76 28.16
N ALA A 356 37.84 -9.91 28.44
CA ALA A 356 39.25 -10.21 28.17
C ALA A 356 39.80 -11.22 29.19
N SER A 357 40.36 -12.33 28.71
CA SER A 357 40.69 -13.50 29.54
C SER A 357 41.89 -13.28 30.48
N GLN A 358 42.79 -12.34 30.17
CA GLN A 358 44.02 -12.13 30.93
C GLN A 358 43.93 -11.03 32.00
N TYR A 359 42.89 -10.18 31.98
CA TYR A 359 42.68 -9.09 32.95
C TYR A 359 43.87 -8.12 33.06
N THR A 360 44.45 -7.76 31.91
CA THR A 360 45.70 -6.99 31.79
C THR A 360 45.53 -5.69 31.01
N ASP A 361 44.60 -4.83 31.42
CA ASP A 361 44.40 -3.50 30.79
C ASP A 361 43.98 -3.57 29.31
N THR A 362 43.13 -4.54 28.96
CA THR A 362 42.65 -4.73 27.59
C THR A 362 41.53 -3.74 27.28
N ILE A 363 41.66 -3.04 26.15
CA ILE A 363 40.61 -2.22 25.54
C ILE A 363 40.22 -2.86 24.21
N PHE A 364 38.94 -3.13 24.02
CA PHE A 364 38.42 -3.72 22.79
C PHE A 364 37.05 -3.14 22.43
N GLN A 365 36.72 -3.21 21.14
CA GLN A 365 35.45 -2.77 20.60
C GLN A 365 34.69 -3.98 20.04
N ILE A 366 33.36 -3.96 20.19
CA ILE A 366 32.45 -4.96 19.64
C ILE A 366 31.28 -4.30 18.91
N ASP A 367 30.79 -4.97 17.87
CA ASP A 367 29.68 -4.51 17.04
C ASP A 367 28.95 -5.69 16.37
N ASN A 368 27.80 -5.44 15.72
CA ASN A 368 27.01 -6.41 14.96
C ASN A 368 26.74 -7.74 15.68
N ILE A 369 26.41 -7.66 16.97
CA ILE A 369 26.12 -8.82 17.81
C ILE A 369 24.73 -9.34 17.46
N ARG A 370 24.63 -10.61 17.03
CA ARG A 370 23.38 -11.18 16.50
C ARG A 370 23.34 -12.71 16.55
N TRP A 371 22.13 -13.25 16.48
CA TRP A 371 21.84 -14.67 16.28
C TRP A 371 21.36 -14.87 14.84
N GLU A 372 21.92 -15.86 14.15
CA GLU A 372 21.56 -16.27 12.79
C GLU A 372 21.17 -17.75 12.78
N ASP A 373 20.22 -18.18 11.95
CA ASP A 373 19.97 -19.61 11.70
C ASP A 373 20.83 -20.14 10.54
N THR A 374 21.07 -21.46 10.48
CA THR A 374 21.91 -22.09 9.42
C THR A 374 21.13 -22.62 8.23
N ASP A 375 19.85 -22.93 8.41
CA ASP A 375 19.13 -23.75 7.45
C ASP A 375 18.12 -22.97 6.62
N GLY A 376 17.90 -21.67 6.91
CA GLY A 376 16.73 -20.95 6.42
C GLY A 376 15.49 -21.85 6.56
N GLY A 377 15.38 -22.51 7.73
CA GLY A 377 14.62 -23.75 7.91
C GLY A 377 13.21 -23.62 7.35
N GLU A 378 12.59 -24.74 6.92
CA GLU A 378 11.25 -24.76 6.30
C GLU A 378 10.42 -23.61 6.85
N GLU A 379 10.23 -22.58 6.01
CA GLU A 379 9.40 -21.44 6.35
C GLU A 379 8.14 -22.02 7.02
N PRO A 380 7.74 -21.56 8.22
CA PRO A 380 6.32 -21.56 8.46
C PRO A 380 5.76 -20.75 7.29
N VAL A 381 5.18 -21.42 6.30
CA VAL A 381 4.67 -20.91 5.01
C VAL A 381 4.62 -19.40 5.06
N ASP A 382 5.57 -18.72 4.38
CA ASP A 382 5.84 -17.28 4.57
C ASP A 382 4.48 -16.59 4.80
N PRO A 383 4.19 -16.20 6.05
CA PRO A 383 2.83 -15.91 6.45
C PRO A 383 2.26 -14.84 5.54
N VAL A 384 1.13 -15.12 4.89
CA VAL A 384 0.56 -14.29 3.83
C VAL A 384 0.62 -12.84 4.31
N GLY A 385 1.54 -12.07 3.75
CA GLY A 385 1.93 -10.72 4.14
C GLY A 385 1.85 -9.84 2.90
N GLY A 386 1.46 -8.58 3.05
CA GLY A 386 1.16 -7.71 1.91
C GLY A 386 -0.08 -8.16 1.14
N ASP A 387 -0.25 -7.61 -0.05
CA ASP A 387 -1.37 -7.94 -0.94
C ASP A 387 -1.28 -9.40 -1.41
N ASP A 388 -2.27 -10.21 -1.07
CA ASP A 388 -2.36 -11.63 -1.45
C ASP A 388 -3.09 -11.84 -2.78
N GLY A 389 -3.13 -10.81 -3.62
CA GLY A 389 -3.88 -10.83 -4.86
C GLY A 389 -5.39 -10.78 -4.65
N TRP A 390 -5.89 -10.63 -3.43
CA TRP A 390 -7.32 -10.47 -3.17
C TRP A 390 -7.83 -9.21 -3.85
N ILE A 391 -8.67 -9.39 -4.87
CA ILE A 391 -9.34 -8.29 -5.55
C ILE A 391 -10.39 -7.74 -4.58
N ILE A 392 -10.28 -6.46 -4.22
CA ILE A 392 -11.28 -5.79 -3.39
C ILE A 392 -12.58 -5.78 -4.18
N PRO A 393 -13.64 -6.47 -3.72
CA PRO A 393 -14.93 -6.40 -4.39
C PRO A 393 -15.41 -4.94 -4.47
N ASN A 394 -16.14 -4.60 -5.53
CA ASN A 394 -16.71 -3.27 -5.68
C ASN A 394 -17.82 -3.04 -4.64
N TYR A 395 -17.42 -2.68 -3.42
CA TYR A 395 -18.32 -2.40 -2.32
C TYR A 395 -18.94 -1.01 -2.51
N ALA A 396 -20.27 -0.97 -2.63
CA ALA A 396 -21.01 0.27 -2.47
C ALA A 396 -21.00 0.71 -0.99
N GLY A 397 -21.56 1.86 -0.68
CA GLY A 397 -21.76 2.28 0.70
C GLY A 397 -22.01 3.77 0.85
N TYR A 398 -22.24 4.18 2.09
CA TYR A 398 -22.41 5.60 2.41
C TYR A 398 -21.09 6.36 2.21
N ILE A 399 -21.16 7.62 1.77
CA ILE A 399 -20.02 8.53 1.62
C ILE A 399 -20.38 9.81 2.36
N SER A 400 -19.51 10.26 3.28
CA SER A 400 -19.74 11.50 4.00
C SER A 400 -19.40 12.73 3.14
N PRO A 401 -20.05 13.88 3.41
CA PRO A 401 -19.65 15.16 2.84
C PRO A 401 -18.15 15.46 2.97
N SER A 402 -17.58 16.14 1.98
CA SER A 402 -16.20 16.64 2.02
C SER A 402 -16.06 18.01 2.70
N ASN A 403 -17.17 18.59 3.16
CA ASN A 403 -17.22 19.85 3.89
C ASN A 403 -18.42 19.87 4.83
N TYR A 404 -18.29 20.64 5.91
CA TYR A 404 -19.35 20.89 6.89
C TYR A 404 -19.37 22.38 7.21
N ASP A 405 -20.57 22.95 7.39
CA ASP A 405 -20.72 24.34 7.82
C ASP A 405 -19.96 24.57 9.13
N ASP A 406 -19.21 25.67 9.21
CA ASP A 406 -18.37 26.06 10.35
C ASP A 406 -17.17 25.14 10.67
N TYR A 407 -16.84 24.18 9.81
CA TYR A 407 -15.65 23.33 9.95
C TYR A 407 -14.72 23.40 8.74
N GLU A 408 -13.41 23.31 8.97
CA GLU A 408 -12.35 23.18 7.97
C GLU A 408 -11.73 21.77 8.04
N LEU A 409 -11.45 21.16 6.88
CA LEU A 409 -10.68 19.91 6.81
C LEU A 409 -9.21 20.21 7.15
N VAL A 410 -8.73 19.73 8.30
CA VAL A 410 -7.37 20.00 8.79
C VAL A 410 -6.40 18.86 8.53
N TRP A 411 -6.89 17.64 8.37
CA TRP A 411 -6.09 16.47 8.04
C TRP A 411 -6.95 15.39 7.40
N ALA A 412 -6.37 14.66 6.45
CA ALA A 412 -6.97 13.48 5.87
C ALA A 412 -5.89 12.48 5.45
N ASP A 413 -6.25 11.20 5.51
CA ASP A 413 -5.56 10.14 4.78
C ASP A 413 -6.59 9.43 3.90
N GLU A 414 -6.44 9.63 2.59
CA GLU A 414 -7.28 9.02 1.54
C GLU A 414 -6.66 7.71 1.03
N PHE A 415 -5.49 7.32 1.53
CA PHE A 415 -4.78 6.10 1.14
C PHE A 415 -4.56 5.96 -0.39
N ASP A 416 -4.47 7.06 -1.14
CA ASP A 416 -4.23 7.08 -2.60
C ASP A 416 -2.81 6.65 -3.02
N GLY A 417 -1.89 6.48 -2.06
CA GLY A 417 -0.51 6.06 -2.30
C GLY A 417 -0.38 4.59 -2.70
N SER A 418 0.83 4.17 -3.06
CA SER A 418 1.16 2.75 -3.26
C SER A 418 1.54 2.02 -1.96
N GLU A 419 1.76 2.77 -0.88
CA GLU A 419 2.20 2.27 0.42
C GLU A 419 1.54 3.07 1.55
N ILE A 420 1.56 2.51 2.76
CA ILE A 420 1.07 3.19 3.95
C ILE A 420 2.01 4.35 4.26
N ASN A 421 1.46 5.56 4.37
CA ASN A 421 2.24 6.76 4.66
C ASN A 421 2.85 6.69 6.07
N THR A 422 4.16 6.42 6.17
CA THR A 422 4.87 6.33 7.43
C THR A 422 5.09 7.67 8.12
N ASP A 423 4.84 8.81 7.46
CA ASP A 423 4.79 10.11 8.15
C ASP A 423 3.50 10.27 8.96
N ASN A 424 2.44 9.54 8.61
CA ASN A 424 1.18 9.51 9.35
C ASN A 424 1.11 8.34 10.35
N TRP A 425 1.55 7.14 9.93
CA TRP A 425 1.29 5.89 10.65
C TRP A 425 2.56 5.19 11.13
N SER A 426 2.48 4.58 12.31
CA SER A 426 3.43 3.60 12.86
C SER A 426 2.71 2.29 13.16
N PHE A 427 3.45 1.19 13.34
CA PHE A 427 2.90 -0.11 13.69
C PHE A 427 3.24 -0.48 15.13
N ASP A 428 2.24 -0.99 15.86
CA ASP A 428 2.48 -1.78 17.06
C ASP A 428 2.78 -3.23 16.67
N VAL A 429 3.83 -3.82 17.24
CA VAL A 429 4.27 -5.19 16.96
C VAL A 429 4.25 -6.03 18.24
N GLY A 430 3.67 -7.24 18.18
CA GLY A 430 3.64 -8.17 19.32
C GLY A 430 2.29 -8.87 19.54
N GLY A 431 2.30 -9.92 20.36
CA GLY A 431 1.14 -10.80 20.60
C GLY A 431 0.94 -11.21 22.06
N TRP A 432 1.23 -10.31 23.02
CA TRP A 432 1.13 -10.61 24.46
C TRP A 432 -0.29 -10.43 25.05
N GLY A 433 -1.31 -10.43 24.19
CA GLY A 433 -2.72 -10.34 24.55
C GLY A 433 -3.27 -8.92 24.77
N TRP A 434 -2.45 -7.87 24.68
CA TRP A 434 -2.86 -6.46 24.64
C TRP A 434 -3.83 -6.00 25.76
N GLY A 435 -3.76 -6.66 26.92
CA GLY A 435 -4.64 -6.39 28.07
C GLY A 435 -6.00 -7.08 28.01
N ASN A 436 -6.40 -7.65 26.87
CA ASN A 436 -7.72 -8.25 26.66
C ASN A 436 -7.68 -9.76 26.35
N ASN A 437 -6.54 -10.42 26.56
CA ASN A 437 -6.30 -11.84 26.22
C ASN A 437 -6.53 -12.14 24.73
N GLU A 438 -6.12 -11.20 23.89
CA GLU A 438 -6.16 -11.30 22.43
C GLU A 438 -5.16 -12.37 21.94
N ARG A 439 -5.41 -13.00 20.79
CA ARG A 439 -4.61 -14.14 20.29
C ARG A 439 -3.88 -13.88 18.98
N GLN A 440 -3.94 -12.67 18.44
CA GLN A 440 -3.14 -12.27 17.30
C GLN A 440 -1.75 -11.80 17.73
N PHE A 441 -0.76 -12.04 16.88
CA PHE A 441 0.47 -11.27 16.86
C PHE A 441 0.32 -10.12 15.86
N HIS A 442 0.40 -8.87 16.34
CA HIS A 442 0.39 -7.72 15.45
C HIS A 442 1.73 -7.58 14.72
N THR A 443 1.67 -7.32 13.42
CA THR A 443 2.82 -7.11 12.54
C THR A 443 2.57 -5.89 11.63
N SER A 444 3.61 -5.42 10.94
CA SER A 444 3.46 -4.45 9.83
C SER A 444 3.02 -5.10 8.51
N ARG A 445 3.26 -6.40 8.31
CA ARG A 445 2.97 -7.11 7.04
C ARG A 445 1.49 -7.39 6.80
N ASN A 446 0.67 -7.32 7.85
CA ASN A 446 -0.76 -7.58 7.76
C ASN A 446 -1.58 -6.35 7.31
N ALA A 447 -0.93 -5.22 6.99
CA ALA A 447 -1.60 -4.06 6.42
C ALA A 447 -0.89 -3.52 5.18
N TYR A 448 -1.68 -3.09 4.20
CA TYR A 448 -1.19 -2.58 2.93
C TYR A 448 -2.20 -1.63 2.30
N VAL A 449 -1.75 -0.85 1.31
CA VAL A 449 -2.65 -0.02 0.49
C VAL A 449 -2.93 -0.73 -0.83
N LYS A 450 -4.19 -0.75 -1.23
CA LYS A 450 -4.63 -1.32 -2.52
C LYS A 450 -5.86 -0.56 -3.04
N ASP A 451 -5.82 -0.22 -4.32
CA ASP A 451 -6.91 0.49 -5.02
C ASP A 451 -7.39 1.76 -4.29
N GLY A 452 -6.46 2.52 -3.70
CA GLY A 452 -6.76 3.74 -2.93
C GLY A 452 -7.32 3.50 -1.53
N MET A 453 -7.18 2.29 -0.97
CA MET A 453 -7.74 1.93 0.34
C MET A 453 -6.71 1.25 1.22
N LEU A 454 -6.73 1.52 2.52
CA LEU A 454 -6.01 0.74 3.53
C LEU A 454 -6.73 -0.59 3.76
N VAL A 455 -6.01 -1.68 3.67
CA VAL A 455 -6.47 -3.03 4.04
C VAL A 455 -5.69 -3.49 5.26
N ILE A 456 -6.40 -3.92 6.30
CA ILE A 456 -5.84 -4.67 7.43
C ILE A 456 -6.39 -6.10 7.34
N ARG A 457 -5.49 -7.09 7.26
CA ARG A 457 -5.82 -8.52 7.18
C ARG A 457 -5.53 -9.23 8.50
N ALA A 458 -6.55 -9.82 9.09
CA ALA A 458 -6.40 -10.86 10.11
C ALA A 458 -6.28 -12.23 9.44
N GLN A 459 -5.22 -12.97 9.76
CA GLN A 459 -4.84 -14.24 9.14
C GLN A 459 -4.70 -15.34 10.19
N GLU A 460 -5.14 -16.55 9.87
CA GLU A 460 -4.83 -17.76 10.64
C GLU A 460 -3.46 -18.27 10.19
N GLU A 461 -2.48 -18.08 11.07
CA GLU A 461 -1.09 -18.47 10.86
C GLU A 461 -0.37 -18.45 12.23
N GLU A 462 0.50 -19.43 12.45
CA GLU A 462 1.31 -19.50 13.67
C GLU A 462 2.50 -18.53 13.54
N TYR A 463 2.55 -17.50 14.38
CA TYR A 463 3.65 -16.54 14.39
C TYR A 463 3.91 -15.98 15.78
N GLY A 464 5.18 -15.95 16.19
CA GLY A 464 5.58 -15.44 17.51
C GLY A 464 4.85 -16.13 18.68
N GLY A 465 4.54 -17.43 18.55
CA GLY A 465 3.82 -18.22 19.54
C GLY A 465 2.31 -17.96 19.62
N ASN A 466 1.75 -17.24 18.64
CA ASN A 466 0.33 -16.93 18.55
C ASN A 466 -0.28 -17.58 17.29
N PRO A 467 -1.54 -18.05 17.35
CA PRO A 467 -2.19 -18.77 16.25
C PRO A 467 -2.77 -17.87 15.13
N TYR A 468 -2.69 -16.54 15.29
CA TYR A 468 -3.19 -15.59 14.32
C TYR A 468 -2.23 -14.41 14.16
N THR A 469 -2.30 -13.72 13.03
CA THR A 469 -1.68 -12.40 12.86
C THR A 469 -2.65 -11.35 12.36
N SER A 470 -2.29 -10.09 12.57
CA SER A 470 -3.06 -8.91 12.17
C SER A 470 -2.16 -7.67 12.21
N SER A 471 -2.70 -6.47 11.99
CA SER A 471 -1.98 -5.21 12.22
C SER A 471 -2.72 -4.30 13.19
N ARG A 472 -1.93 -3.45 13.84
CA ARG A 472 -2.38 -2.34 14.68
C ARG A 472 -1.56 -1.11 14.31
N LEU A 473 -2.19 -0.18 13.61
CA LEU A 473 -1.59 1.06 13.15
C LEU A 473 -1.92 2.17 14.13
N LYS A 474 -1.00 3.11 14.35
CA LYS A 474 -1.23 4.28 15.20
C LYS A 474 -0.61 5.54 14.64
N THR A 475 -1.21 6.70 14.90
CA THR A 475 -0.65 8.01 14.53
C THR A 475 0.11 8.70 15.67
N GLN A 476 0.43 7.97 16.74
CA GLN A 476 1.07 8.51 17.94
C GLN A 476 2.37 9.26 17.61
N GLY A 477 2.48 10.51 18.07
CA GLY A 477 3.66 11.36 17.82
C GLY A 477 3.76 11.89 16.38
N LYS A 478 2.80 11.56 15.51
CA LYS A 478 2.75 11.98 14.10
C LYS A 478 1.55 12.90 13.84
N GLN A 479 0.34 12.38 14.04
CA GLN A 479 -0.92 13.12 13.88
C GLN A 479 -1.73 13.02 15.17
N ASN A 480 -1.98 14.15 15.82
CA ASN A 480 -2.74 14.24 17.07
C ASN A 480 -3.77 15.36 16.95
N PHE A 481 -4.96 15.15 17.51
CA PHE A 481 -6.07 16.07 17.36
C PHE A 481 -6.74 16.35 18.70
N LEU A 482 -7.11 17.61 18.93
CA LEU A 482 -7.99 18.03 20.02
C LEU A 482 -9.28 18.57 19.41
N TYR A 483 -10.38 17.90 19.69
CA TYR A 483 -11.71 18.21 19.14
C TYR A 483 -11.79 18.10 17.62
N GLY A 484 -13.01 18.12 17.12
CA GLY A 484 -13.31 18.09 15.70
C GLY A 484 -14.43 17.12 15.37
N ARG A 485 -14.83 17.15 14.10
CA ARG A 485 -15.57 16.08 13.48
C ARG A 485 -14.58 15.13 12.83
N ILE A 486 -14.73 13.84 13.08
CA ILE A 486 -13.90 12.79 12.51
C ILE A 486 -14.81 11.86 11.74
N ASP A 487 -14.51 11.61 10.48
CA ASP A 487 -15.22 10.65 9.64
C ASP A 487 -14.23 9.56 9.18
N ILE A 488 -14.55 8.30 9.45
CA ILE A 488 -13.78 7.15 8.95
C ILE A 488 -14.70 6.27 8.13
N ARG A 489 -14.42 6.14 6.83
CA ARG A 489 -15.19 5.29 5.94
C ARG A 489 -14.54 3.91 5.85
N ALA A 490 -15.21 2.89 6.36
CA ALA A 490 -14.68 1.53 6.39
C ALA A 490 -15.74 0.44 6.21
N ARG A 491 -15.29 -0.72 5.75
CA ARG A 491 -16.01 -1.99 5.71
C ARG A 491 -15.30 -2.95 6.69
N LEU A 492 -16.06 -3.62 7.55
CA LEU A 492 -15.50 -4.39 8.66
C LEU A 492 -15.42 -5.90 8.37
N PRO A 493 -14.50 -6.66 8.99
CA PRO A 493 -14.52 -8.12 8.92
C PRO A 493 -15.77 -8.73 9.58
N GLU A 494 -15.95 -10.04 9.49
CA GLU A 494 -17.04 -10.77 10.13
C GLU A 494 -16.60 -12.13 10.68
N GLY A 495 -17.47 -12.78 11.45
CA GLY A 495 -17.19 -14.11 12.00
C GLY A 495 -16.74 -14.09 13.46
N GLN A 496 -17.00 -15.21 14.13
CA GLN A 496 -16.79 -15.36 15.57
C GLN A 496 -15.35 -15.01 15.98
N GLY A 497 -15.20 -14.21 17.03
CA GLY A 497 -13.89 -13.82 17.56
C GLY A 497 -13.20 -12.68 16.81
N MET A 498 -13.75 -12.16 15.71
CA MET A 498 -13.24 -10.94 15.08
C MET A 498 -13.60 -9.70 15.91
N TRP A 499 -12.63 -8.81 16.10
CA TRP A 499 -12.82 -7.54 16.81
C TRP A 499 -12.08 -6.40 16.11
N PRO A 500 -12.64 -5.86 15.01
CA PRO A 500 -12.14 -4.64 14.40
C PRO A 500 -12.43 -3.42 15.28
N ALA A 501 -11.46 -2.51 15.37
CA ALA A 501 -11.58 -1.27 16.10
C ALA A 501 -10.94 -0.10 15.33
N LEU A 502 -11.65 1.03 15.32
CA LEU A 502 -11.18 2.34 14.87
C LEU A 502 -11.39 3.30 16.04
N TRP A 503 -10.30 3.67 16.68
CA TRP A 503 -10.37 4.30 18.00
C TRP A 503 -9.23 5.29 18.20
N MET A 504 -9.23 5.94 19.36
CA MET A 504 -8.28 6.99 19.70
C MET A 504 -7.82 6.84 21.13
N LEU A 505 -6.57 7.21 21.40
CA LEU A 505 -5.99 7.23 22.74
C LEU A 505 -5.33 8.58 23.01
N GLY A 506 -5.39 9.07 24.26
CA GLY A 506 -4.79 10.36 24.62
C GLY A 506 -3.29 10.39 24.33
N SER A 507 -2.80 11.45 23.69
CA SER A 507 -1.41 11.57 23.23
C SER A 507 -0.37 11.52 24.34
N ASN A 508 -0.78 11.80 25.58
CA ASN A 508 0.05 11.65 26.76
C ASN A 508 0.07 10.22 27.34
N PHE A 509 -0.41 9.21 26.60
CA PHE A 509 -0.44 7.81 27.02
C PHE A 509 0.90 7.31 27.56
N SER A 510 2.01 7.61 26.87
CA SER A 510 3.35 7.19 27.32
C SER A 510 3.77 7.79 28.67
N GLU A 511 3.15 8.90 29.09
CA GLU A 511 3.45 9.57 30.36
C GLU A 511 2.57 9.08 31.51
N VAL A 512 1.30 8.80 31.24
CA VAL A 512 0.29 8.59 32.30
C VAL A 512 -0.36 7.20 32.28
N SER A 513 -0.14 6.45 31.20
CA SER A 513 -0.73 5.15 30.90
C SER A 513 -2.27 5.15 30.84
N TRP A 514 -2.83 4.02 30.44
CA TRP A 514 -4.25 3.75 30.49
C TRP A 514 -4.70 3.43 31.93
N PRO A 515 -5.91 3.81 32.36
CA PRO A 515 -6.96 4.57 31.63
C PRO A 515 -6.83 6.10 31.81
N LYS A 516 -5.72 6.59 32.38
CA LYS A 516 -5.56 8.01 32.76
C LYS A 516 -5.38 8.93 31.55
N SER A 517 -4.90 8.40 30.43
CA SER A 517 -4.78 9.12 29.15
C SER A 517 -6.13 9.38 28.49
N GLY A 518 -7.15 8.59 28.83
CA GLY A 518 -8.43 8.57 28.11
C GLY A 518 -8.35 7.78 26.80
N GLU A 519 -9.50 7.30 26.37
CA GLU A 519 -9.73 6.49 25.16
C GLU A 519 -11.10 6.84 24.57
N ILE A 520 -11.17 6.98 23.24
CA ILE A 520 -12.41 7.21 22.49
C ILE A 520 -12.50 6.18 21.38
N ASP A 521 -13.41 5.22 21.54
CA ASP A 521 -13.71 4.21 20.54
C ASP A 521 -14.77 4.76 19.59
N ILE A 522 -14.34 5.19 18.40
CA ILE A 522 -15.23 5.71 17.35
C ILE A 522 -16.10 4.56 16.83
N MET A 523 -15.48 3.40 16.65
CA MET A 523 -16.12 2.19 16.15
C MET A 523 -15.42 0.98 16.74
N GLU A 524 -16.19 0.14 17.43
CA GLU A 524 -15.86 -1.26 17.64
C GLU A 524 -17.00 -2.13 17.14
N MET A 525 -16.67 -3.33 16.66
CA MET A 525 -17.64 -4.37 16.36
C MET A 525 -17.10 -5.71 16.84
N VAL A 526 -18.00 -6.59 17.23
CA VAL A 526 -17.67 -7.97 17.59
C VAL A 526 -18.32 -8.91 16.60
N GLY A 527 -17.54 -9.81 16.00
CA GLY A 527 -18.04 -10.81 15.07
C GLY A 527 -18.59 -12.07 15.74
N GLY A 528 -19.45 -12.78 15.02
CA GLY A 528 -20.16 -13.99 15.40
C GLY A 528 -21.53 -13.75 16.01
N SER A 529 -22.43 -14.71 15.84
CA SER A 529 -23.78 -14.72 16.45
C SER A 529 -24.65 -13.50 16.10
N ASN A 530 -24.59 -13.01 14.86
CA ASN A 530 -25.31 -11.82 14.37
C ASN A 530 -24.91 -10.53 15.11
N ARG A 531 -23.71 -10.46 15.69
CA ARG A 531 -23.21 -9.24 16.32
C ARG A 531 -22.63 -8.27 15.29
N GLU A 532 -22.37 -8.74 14.07
CA GLU A 532 -21.87 -7.98 12.91
C GLU A 532 -22.84 -6.88 12.41
N TYR A 533 -24.08 -6.88 12.89
CA TYR A 533 -25.05 -5.81 12.63
C TYR A 533 -24.86 -4.61 13.55
N THR A 534 -24.06 -4.74 14.62
CA THR A 534 -24.01 -3.79 15.72
C THR A 534 -22.64 -3.14 15.81
N VAL A 535 -22.62 -1.81 15.74
CA VAL A 535 -21.45 -1.00 16.09
C VAL A 535 -21.56 -0.51 17.53
N HIS A 536 -20.43 -0.41 18.21
CA HIS A 536 -20.26 0.15 19.54
C HIS A 536 -19.40 1.42 19.46
N GLY A 537 -19.79 2.45 20.22
CA GLY A 537 -18.97 3.63 20.46
C GLY A 537 -18.86 3.86 21.96
N THR A 538 -17.63 3.99 22.45
CA THR A 538 -17.32 3.96 23.88
C THR A 538 -16.26 5.01 24.20
N ALA A 539 -16.26 5.50 25.44
CA ALA A 539 -15.18 6.30 25.98
C ALA A 539 -14.72 5.71 27.32
N HIS A 540 -13.41 5.63 27.55
CA HIS A 540 -12.82 5.10 28.78
C HIS A 540 -11.94 6.14 29.49
N TRP A 541 -11.95 6.15 30.82
CA TRP A 541 -11.16 7.07 31.65
C TRP A 541 -10.90 6.51 33.06
N ASN A 542 -10.11 7.23 33.87
CA ASN A 542 -9.92 6.92 35.30
C ASN A 542 -10.87 7.73 36.19
N ASN A 543 -11.67 7.07 37.03
CA ASN A 543 -12.46 7.76 38.05
C ASN A 543 -11.55 8.57 39.00
N GLY A 544 -11.94 9.79 39.32
CA GLY A 544 -11.15 10.75 40.10
C GLY A 544 -10.02 11.45 39.32
N GLY A 545 -9.80 11.11 38.05
CA GLY A 545 -8.80 11.73 37.17
C GLY A 545 -7.37 11.21 37.36
N ILE A 546 -6.40 11.96 36.84
CA ILE A 546 -4.98 11.55 36.71
C ILE A 546 -4.29 11.23 38.05
N ASN A 547 -4.65 11.94 39.12
CA ASN A 547 -4.03 11.81 40.45
C ASN A 547 -4.71 10.78 41.35
N ALA A 548 -5.82 10.18 40.89
CA ALA A 548 -6.53 9.17 41.66
C ALA A 548 -5.90 7.77 41.48
N ASP A 549 -6.28 6.88 42.38
CA ASP A 549 -5.99 5.45 42.28
C ASP A 549 -6.57 4.87 40.99
N TYR A 550 -6.01 3.75 40.55
CA TYR A 550 -6.45 3.05 39.35
C TYR A 550 -7.89 2.55 39.51
N SER A 551 -8.82 3.17 38.79
CA SER A 551 -10.25 2.86 38.79
C SER A 551 -10.82 3.16 37.40
N PRO A 552 -10.64 2.26 36.43
CA PRO A 552 -11.18 2.43 35.08
C PRO A 552 -12.71 2.55 35.11
N ALA A 553 -13.22 3.47 34.29
CA ALA A 553 -14.62 3.68 34.02
C ALA A 553 -14.84 3.84 32.52
N TYR A 554 -16.06 3.57 32.09
CA TYR A 554 -16.45 3.72 30.70
C TYR A 554 -17.89 4.20 30.56
N TYR A 555 -18.19 4.78 29.41
CA TYR A 555 -19.53 5.12 28.98
C TYR A 555 -19.63 4.85 27.49
N GLY A 556 -20.59 4.01 27.09
CA GLY A 556 -20.74 3.62 25.70
C GLY A 556 -22.18 3.34 25.31
N GLY A 557 -22.39 3.28 24.01
CA GLY A 557 -23.66 2.96 23.37
C GLY A 557 -23.44 2.16 22.11
N SER A 558 -24.52 1.67 21.52
CA SER A 558 -24.46 0.86 20.31
C SER A 558 -25.60 1.17 19.35
N LYS A 559 -25.41 0.78 18.09
CA LYS A 559 -26.44 0.85 17.05
C LYS A 559 -26.43 -0.43 16.23
N THR A 560 -27.58 -1.09 16.22
CA THR A 560 -27.83 -2.27 15.38
C THR A 560 -28.54 -1.86 14.10
N LYS A 561 -27.98 -2.27 12.96
CA LYS A 561 -28.60 -2.08 11.64
C LYS A 561 -29.84 -2.96 11.50
N THR A 562 -30.83 -2.45 10.75
CA THR A 562 -32.14 -3.12 10.54
C THR A 562 -32.47 -3.32 9.06
N ASP A 563 -31.56 -2.97 8.17
CA ASP A 563 -31.67 -3.11 6.71
C ASP A 563 -31.36 -4.53 6.21
N GLY A 564 -31.08 -5.46 7.12
CA GLY A 564 -30.75 -6.86 6.80
C GLY A 564 -29.34 -7.05 6.25
N LYS A 565 -28.49 -6.02 6.32
CA LYS A 565 -27.09 -6.07 5.93
C LYS A 565 -26.17 -5.89 7.15
N THR A 566 -25.07 -6.62 7.19
CA THR A 566 -24.03 -6.47 8.23
C THR A 566 -23.14 -5.27 7.94
N LEU A 567 -22.25 -4.95 8.88
CA LEU A 567 -21.16 -3.97 8.67
C LEU A 567 -20.04 -4.49 7.73
N ALA A 568 -20.13 -5.76 7.32
CA ALA A 568 -19.27 -6.36 6.32
C ALA A 568 -19.85 -6.27 4.90
N ASP A 569 -21.16 -6.09 4.70
CA ASP A 569 -21.72 -6.14 3.34
C ASP A 569 -21.34 -4.94 2.45
N GLN A 570 -21.00 -3.80 3.04
CA GLN A 570 -20.80 -2.52 2.34
C GLN A 570 -20.00 -1.53 3.20
N PHE A 571 -19.51 -0.46 2.59
CA PHE A 571 -18.87 0.63 3.33
C PHE A 571 -19.86 1.44 4.17
N HIS A 572 -19.39 1.81 5.35
CA HIS A 572 -20.07 2.65 6.31
C HIS A 572 -19.17 3.80 6.74
N VAL A 573 -19.76 4.94 7.13
CA VAL A 573 -18.99 6.02 7.74
C VAL A 573 -19.27 6.03 9.24
N PHE A 574 -18.20 5.81 10.01
CA PHE A 574 -18.19 5.89 11.46
C PHE A 574 -17.64 7.25 11.85
N SER A 575 -18.42 8.02 12.60
CA SER A 575 -18.03 9.40 12.92
C SER A 575 -18.19 9.72 14.38
N ILE A 576 -17.33 10.62 14.86
CA ILE A 576 -17.59 11.41 16.06
C ILE A 576 -17.64 12.90 15.76
N VAL A 577 -18.48 13.62 16.50
CA VAL A 577 -18.34 15.06 16.71
C VAL A 577 -17.91 15.26 18.15
N TRP A 578 -16.64 15.60 18.33
CA TRP A 578 -16.00 15.80 19.61
C TRP A 578 -15.76 17.29 19.84
N THR A 579 -16.33 17.81 20.91
CA THR A 579 -16.16 19.19 21.37
C THR A 579 -15.67 19.19 22.81
N ARG A 580 -15.41 20.37 23.36
CA ARG A 580 -15.11 20.54 24.77
C ARG A 580 -16.20 19.98 25.70
N ASP A 581 -17.45 20.02 25.26
CA ASP A 581 -18.63 19.78 26.09
C ASP A 581 -19.32 18.44 25.79
N SER A 582 -18.96 17.76 24.70
CA SER A 582 -19.57 16.47 24.34
C SER A 582 -18.76 15.66 23.33
N ILE A 583 -19.03 14.36 23.29
CA ILE A 583 -18.66 13.46 22.18
C ILE A 583 -19.97 12.86 21.67
N ILE A 584 -20.22 12.93 20.37
CA ILE A 584 -21.42 12.41 19.72
C ILE A 584 -21.01 11.41 18.65
N TRP A 585 -21.56 10.19 18.68
CA TRP A 585 -21.25 9.14 17.71
C TRP A 585 -22.34 8.98 16.68
N TYR A 586 -21.92 8.73 15.43
CA TYR A 586 -22.77 8.55 14.27
C TYR A 586 -22.36 7.29 13.50
N LEU A 587 -23.37 6.66 12.89
CA LEU A 587 -23.19 5.66 11.83
C LEU A 587 -23.98 6.16 10.63
N ASP A 588 -23.29 6.43 9.52
CA ASP A 588 -23.83 7.00 8.28
C ASP A 588 -24.62 8.29 8.53
N ASP A 589 -24.01 9.26 9.21
CA ASP A 589 -24.61 10.54 9.64
C ASP A 589 -25.84 10.46 10.54
N VAL A 590 -26.21 9.25 10.99
CA VAL A 590 -27.30 9.05 11.93
C VAL A 590 -26.73 8.83 13.32
N GLN A 591 -26.87 9.86 14.17
CA GLN A 591 -26.49 9.85 15.58
C GLN A 591 -27.09 8.66 16.32
N TYR A 592 -26.30 8.00 17.16
CA TYR A 592 -26.77 6.91 18.01
C TYR A 592 -26.32 6.97 19.46
N HIS A 593 -25.27 7.73 19.76
CA HIS A 593 -24.80 7.90 21.12
C HIS A 593 -24.28 9.31 21.37
N ILE A 594 -24.38 9.77 22.61
CA ILE A 594 -23.86 11.06 23.06
C ILE A 594 -23.39 10.95 24.50
N MET A 595 -22.17 11.43 24.74
CA MET A 595 -21.60 11.62 26.07
C MET A 595 -21.43 13.10 26.32
N ALA A 596 -22.06 13.62 27.38
CA ALA A 596 -21.80 14.99 27.84
C ALA A 596 -20.51 15.02 28.67
N LEU A 597 -19.62 15.96 28.37
CA LEU A 597 -18.38 16.20 29.08
C LEU A 597 -18.55 17.37 30.04
N ASN A 598 -18.49 17.09 31.34
CA ASN A 598 -18.44 18.14 32.36
C ASN A 598 -16.98 18.47 32.74
N ASN A 599 -16.78 19.55 33.49
CA ASN A 599 -15.45 20.00 33.94
C ASN A 599 -14.88 19.19 35.14
N SER A 600 -15.32 17.94 35.36
CA SER A 600 -14.73 17.08 36.39
C SER A 600 -13.28 16.69 36.06
N ALA A 601 -12.54 16.29 37.08
CA ALA A 601 -11.18 15.76 36.92
C ALA A 601 -11.17 14.44 36.12
N ASP A 602 -12.20 13.62 36.28
CA ASP A 602 -12.38 12.31 35.65
C ASP A 602 -12.42 12.42 34.12
N LEU A 603 -13.12 13.45 33.61
CA LEU A 603 -13.28 13.70 32.17
C LEU A 603 -12.26 14.69 31.61
N ALA A 604 -11.27 15.10 32.40
CA ALA A 604 -10.18 15.94 31.93
C ALA A 604 -9.36 15.37 30.77
N PRO A 605 -9.18 14.03 30.62
CA PRO A 605 -8.48 13.46 29.48
C PRO A 605 -9.09 13.88 28.13
N PHE A 606 -10.42 13.89 27.99
CA PHE A 606 -11.14 14.26 26.75
C PHE A 606 -11.07 15.76 26.37
N ARG A 607 -10.20 16.53 27.03
CA ARG A 607 -9.87 17.93 26.70
C ARG A 607 -8.38 18.09 26.37
N LYS A 608 -7.71 16.98 26.04
CA LYS A 608 -6.33 16.89 25.55
C LYS A 608 -6.32 16.28 24.16
N GLU A 609 -5.17 16.33 23.50
CA GLU A 609 -4.98 15.72 22.19
C GLU A 609 -5.02 14.18 22.25
N PHE A 610 -5.53 13.59 21.18
CA PHE A 610 -5.62 12.14 20.96
C PHE A 610 -5.01 11.77 19.60
N PHE A 611 -4.44 10.57 19.50
CA PHE A 611 -4.00 9.96 18.24
C PHE A 611 -4.89 8.78 17.86
N PHE A 612 -4.92 8.42 16.57
CA PHE A 612 -5.71 7.31 16.05
C PHE A 612 -5.01 5.96 16.24
N ILE A 613 -5.83 4.92 16.41
CA ILE A 613 -5.41 3.51 16.39
C ILE A 613 -6.41 2.72 15.54
N PHE A 614 -5.94 2.03 14.50
CA PHE A 614 -6.74 1.14 13.66
C PHE A 614 -6.20 -0.30 13.76
N ASN A 615 -7.06 -1.26 14.10
CA ASN A 615 -6.65 -2.66 14.20
C ASN A 615 -7.80 -3.65 13.98
N ILE A 616 -7.43 -4.92 13.77
CA ILE A 616 -8.31 -6.06 13.96
C ILE A 616 -7.70 -6.95 15.03
N ALA A 617 -8.34 -7.06 16.20
CA ALA A 617 -8.00 -8.09 17.17
C ALA A 617 -8.67 -9.42 16.80
N VAL A 618 -8.01 -10.53 17.15
CA VAL A 618 -8.51 -11.89 16.94
C VAL A 618 -8.57 -12.61 18.28
N GLY A 619 -9.79 -12.87 18.73
CA GLY A 619 -10.02 -13.39 20.06
C GLY A 619 -9.91 -12.32 21.15
N GLY A 620 -10.38 -12.67 22.35
CA GLY A 620 -10.32 -11.80 23.51
C GLY A 620 -11.49 -12.02 24.46
N ASN A 621 -11.42 -11.38 25.62
CA ASN A 621 -12.43 -11.52 26.68
C ASN A 621 -13.85 -11.12 26.21
N TRP A 622 -13.96 -10.08 25.38
CA TRP A 622 -15.24 -9.57 24.88
C TRP A 622 -15.74 -10.28 23.61
N PRO A 623 -14.93 -10.43 22.54
CA PRO A 623 -15.41 -11.09 21.32
C PRO A 623 -15.65 -12.59 21.49
N GLY A 624 -15.03 -13.20 22.51
CA GLY A 624 -14.80 -14.64 22.53
C GLY A 624 -13.69 -14.99 21.55
N TYR A 625 -13.38 -16.27 21.38
CA TYR A 625 -12.32 -16.72 20.47
C TYR A 625 -12.91 -17.20 19.15
N PRO A 626 -12.13 -17.21 18.05
CA PRO A 626 -12.49 -17.91 16.83
C PRO A 626 -12.86 -19.36 17.10
N ASP A 627 -13.81 -19.87 16.32
CA ASP A 627 -14.25 -21.26 16.33
C ASP A 627 -14.37 -21.80 14.90
N SER A 628 -14.87 -23.02 14.74
CA SER A 628 -15.00 -23.67 13.42
C SER A 628 -15.92 -22.94 12.42
N THR A 629 -16.65 -21.90 12.85
CA THR A 629 -17.47 -21.06 11.96
C THR A 629 -16.73 -19.82 11.47
N THR A 630 -15.56 -19.53 12.04
CA THR A 630 -14.75 -18.37 11.67
C THR A 630 -13.98 -18.68 10.39
N VAL A 631 -14.13 -17.84 9.38
CA VAL A 631 -13.46 -18.01 8.09
C VAL A 631 -12.32 -17.00 8.01
N PHE A 632 -11.10 -17.49 7.77
CA PHE A 632 -9.93 -16.66 7.50
C PHE A 632 -9.56 -16.72 6.01
N PRO A 633 -8.86 -15.70 5.46
CA PRO A 633 -8.57 -14.39 6.08
C PRO A 633 -9.80 -13.52 6.27
N GLN A 634 -9.73 -12.61 7.24
CA GLN A 634 -10.68 -11.52 7.46
C GLN A 634 -10.02 -10.18 7.19
N ARG A 635 -10.77 -9.23 6.62
CA ARG A 635 -10.22 -7.92 6.22
C ARG A 635 -11.10 -6.76 6.69
N MET A 636 -10.46 -5.75 7.25
CA MET A 636 -11.02 -4.41 7.41
C MET A 636 -10.47 -3.56 6.27
N VAL A 637 -11.36 -2.92 5.52
CA VAL A 637 -11.00 -2.06 4.39
C VAL A 637 -11.41 -0.63 4.75
N VAL A 638 -10.46 0.30 4.74
CA VAL A 638 -10.67 1.70 5.09
C VAL A 638 -10.40 2.55 3.86
N ASP A 639 -11.42 3.29 3.44
CA ASP A 639 -11.37 4.18 2.27
C ASP A 639 -10.74 5.52 2.61
N TYR A 640 -11.13 6.12 3.74
CA TYR A 640 -10.49 7.34 4.22
C TYR A 640 -10.67 7.53 5.72
N VAL A 641 -9.78 8.34 6.29
CA VAL A 641 -10.01 9.06 7.56
C VAL A 641 -9.87 10.56 7.32
N ARG A 642 -10.86 11.33 7.78
CA ARG A 642 -10.88 12.79 7.63
C ARG A 642 -11.17 13.45 8.96
N VAL A 643 -10.41 14.50 9.27
CA VAL A 643 -10.55 15.30 10.49
C VAL A 643 -10.87 16.73 10.11
N PHE A 644 -12.01 17.21 10.62
CA PHE A 644 -12.48 18.57 10.44
C PHE A 644 -12.50 19.29 11.77
N GLN A 645 -12.02 20.53 11.85
CA GLN A 645 -12.04 21.34 13.06
C GLN A 645 -12.85 22.61 12.85
N GLN A 646 -13.48 23.09 13.92
CA GLN A 646 -14.33 24.26 13.87
C GLN A 646 -13.49 25.52 13.58
N ASN A 647 -14.01 26.40 12.70
CA ASN A 647 -13.38 27.66 12.29
C ASN A 647 -13.14 28.65 13.44
#